data_AF-A0A9P6XE45-F1
#
_entry.id   AF-A0A9P6XE45-F1
#
_cell.length_a   1.000
_cell.length_b   1.000
_cell.length_c   1.000
_cell.angle_alpha   90.00
_cell.angle_beta   90.00
_cell.angle_gamma   90.00
#
_symmetry.space_group_name_H-M   'P 1'
#
loop_
_entity.id
_entity.type
_entity.pdbx_description
1 polymer ?
#
loop_
_entity_poly.entity_id
_entity_poly.type
_entity_poly.pdbx_seq_one_letter_code
_entity_poly.pdbx_strand_id
1 'polypeptide(L)'
;MPKYIGAVDQGTTSTRFIIFDEKGKHVTSQQLEFEQMYPRPGWVEHDPYDLLDSVIRCADGAIRKFGLMGHDTSDLKAIGICNQRETTLVWDRKTGEPLYNAIVWSDTRTESLAKELREKQQDINVQEICGLPIHNYFSAVKLKWLIDRVPKVAQAVEKKRAMFGTVDTWLIWNLTGGIQGGKYITDVTNASRTMLMNLKTCQWDKRLLDFFNVPDHMLPVIVSSSENYGTIQWGPLEGIPLMGCLGDQQAALVGQKCFEVGQAKNTYGICASLLMNVGLEPLVSKNGLLSTVGYQFGPNGQVSYALEGSISVAGAAVKWLRDNVGIIQTFEDIDTLASKVKSTGGVFFVTAFSGLFSPYWRDDARGALVGLTQYTDKHHIARATLEAVCYSTRAILEAMNMDRSVSLKALKADGGMSNSDQCMQIQADVLGIPVSRPSMRDTSALGAAFAAGLASNIWKGIDDIKQNTPEREDMFYPRWDDEGCSKKQPALNVTKGAGASHLSGRSSPSCGYLNSGIYCYGGDITKYYSTYTIDDALYKIDINFTEEMLLKDLNTKWVQISSINPFETEQRINPQFAVLSDKKRFIINGGRRNMNGIVINTANETIMYDSVGNTWQRLPSHLPWDNTQVAFATAVDFQAKTGEAIGFFGGMAVKGVSCNAYTNFTIFNLSSQEWNYFSPQKNLLQNFYLSDHTATLNPKSGKIYYLGGHRYSKISCNDSTDNGFDTSYVFDTKKGEWDMEILKVGGETPELLVCPDVIYILDLTTNTWTNASMELTGNFPRYQHSAVLVDTTLFLLFGVNSSHQYSDEMVALNVSDIKNIKQIDAYPYPLPVISNNSSSTTSSSTNPTDGSITSGGKAGIAVGSVIGVATIAAVAFYVYRRRKRLNLQQEDTQSHQLVDEEIYVDWDKIESQYREIQLPTLQSLSSHASLELPRITPDEVTDVSPKFQQKSKLSQTPDVND
;
A
#
# COMPACT_ATOMS: atom_id res chain seq x y z
N MET A 1 32.65 30.22 -22.65
CA MET A 1 31.75 29.21 -23.25
C MET A 1 30.54 29.10 -22.35
N PRO A 2 29.33 28.90 -22.89
CA PRO A 2 28.14 28.69 -22.08
C PRO A 2 28.33 27.47 -21.16
N LYS A 3 27.97 27.64 -19.88
CA LYS A 3 28.33 26.73 -18.76
C LYS A 3 27.15 26.35 -17.88
N TYR A 4 26.01 27.00 -18.08
CA TYR A 4 24.83 26.85 -17.24
C TYR A 4 23.68 26.22 -18.01
N ILE A 5 22.77 25.56 -17.30
CA ILE A 5 21.52 25.03 -17.84
C ILE A 5 20.34 25.73 -17.17
N GLY A 6 19.40 26.21 -17.98
CA GLY A 6 18.10 26.65 -17.48
C GLY A 6 17.13 25.46 -17.42
N ALA A 7 16.26 25.40 -16.41
CA ALA A 7 15.20 24.43 -16.30
C ALA A 7 13.87 25.11 -16.01
N VAL A 8 12.86 24.83 -16.84
CA VAL A 8 11.45 25.10 -16.55
C VAL A 8 10.91 23.93 -15.72
N ASP A 9 10.22 24.24 -14.63
CA ASP A 9 9.38 23.31 -13.86
C ASP A 9 7.96 23.87 -13.85
N GLN A 10 7.12 23.36 -14.74
CA GLN A 10 5.71 23.74 -14.89
C GLN A 10 4.85 22.86 -13.96
N GLY A 11 4.96 23.08 -12.65
CA GLY A 11 4.15 22.38 -11.65
C GLY A 11 2.69 22.83 -11.62
N THR A 12 1.80 22.00 -11.08
CA THR A 12 0.33 22.21 -11.08
C THR A 12 -0.12 23.52 -10.43
N THR A 13 0.52 23.95 -9.34
CA THR A 13 0.13 25.18 -8.62
C THR A 13 1.02 26.38 -8.92
N SER A 14 2.22 26.15 -9.47
CA SER A 14 3.22 27.20 -9.70
C SER A 14 4.23 26.78 -10.74
N THR A 15 4.66 27.72 -11.56
CA THR A 15 5.77 27.55 -12.49
C THR A 15 7.06 28.05 -11.87
N ARG A 16 8.18 27.39 -12.16
CA ARG A 16 9.54 27.83 -11.79
C ARG A 16 10.42 27.89 -13.03
N PHE A 17 11.40 28.79 -12.98
CA PHE A 17 12.59 28.71 -13.82
C PHE A 17 13.82 28.76 -12.91
N ILE A 18 14.72 27.80 -13.07
CA ILE A 18 15.93 27.62 -12.25
C ILE A 18 17.15 27.55 -13.16
N ILE A 19 18.25 28.19 -12.76
CA ILE A 19 19.54 28.11 -13.45
C ILE A 19 20.51 27.29 -12.61
N PHE A 20 21.12 26.29 -13.23
CA PHE A 20 22.10 25.38 -12.64
C PHE A 20 23.48 25.55 -13.30
N ASP A 21 24.55 25.36 -12.52
CA ASP A 21 25.92 25.31 -13.04
C ASP A 21 26.33 23.90 -13.53
N GLU A 22 27.55 23.78 -14.08
CA GLU A 22 28.18 22.53 -14.51
C GLU A 22 28.35 21.46 -13.40
N LYS A 23 28.09 21.81 -12.14
CA LYS A 23 28.09 20.90 -10.98
C LYS A 23 26.67 20.56 -10.51
N GLY A 24 25.64 20.96 -11.26
CA GLY A 24 24.24 20.76 -10.91
C GLY A 24 23.79 21.63 -9.73
N LYS A 25 24.56 22.65 -9.33
CA LYS A 25 24.22 23.50 -8.20
C LYS A 25 23.27 24.61 -8.64
N HIS A 26 22.23 24.87 -7.84
CA HIS A 26 21.37 26.05 -7.98
C HIS A 26 22.19 27.35 -7.93
N VAL A 27 22.01 28.19 -8.94
CA VAL A 27 22.64 29.51 -9.09
C VAL A 27 21.64 30.61 -8.79
N THR A 28 20.47 30.56 -9.44
CA THR A 28 19.36 31.48 -9.20
C THR A 28 18.06 30.90 -9.72
N SER A 29 16.92 31.48 -9.32
CA SER A 29 15.59 31.03 -9.75
C SER A 29 14.51 32.10 -9.61
N GLN A 30 13.37 31.86 -10.24
CA GLN A 30 12.11 32.58 -10.01
C GLN A 30 10.94 31.59 -10.00
N GLN A 31 9.98 31.81 -9.12
CA GLN A 31 8.71 31.08 -9.05
C GLN A 31 7.54 32.05 -9.24
N LEU A 32 6.43 31.55 -9.79
CA LEU A 32 5.16 32.27 -9.90
C LEU A 32 4.00 31.27 -9.76
N GLU A 33 3.09 31.52 -8.83
CA GLU A 33 1.81 30.82 -8.74
C GLU A 33 0.85 31.34 -9.83
N PHE A 34 -0.09 30.51 -10.26
CA PHE A 34 -1.08 30.84 -11.29
C PHE A 34 -2.44 30.22 -10.93
N GLU A 35 -3.52 30.76 -11.52
CA GLU A 35 -4.88 30.46 -11.09
C GLU A 35 -5.25 28.97 -11.24
N GLN A 36 -5.92 28.44 -10.22
CA GLN A 36 -6.47 27.09 -10.21
C GLN A 36 -7.98 27.24 -10.39
N MET A 37 -8.49 27.02 -11.61
CA MET A 37 -9.93 27.18 -11.86
C MET A 37 -10.68 25.93 -11.41
N TYR A 38 -11.77 26.13 -10.67
CA TYR A 38 -12.66 25.07 -10.20
C TYR A 38 -14.10 25.34 -10.67
N PRO A 39 -14.43 25.16 -11.97
CA PRO A 39 -15.74 25.57 -12.51
C PRO A 39 -16.94 24.82 -11.91
N ARG A 40 -16.70 23.62 -11.37
CA ARG A 40 -17.68 22.72 -10.74
C ARG A 40 -16.97 21.82 -9.71
N PRO A 41 -17.67 21.21 -8.75
CA PRO A 41 -17.09 20.18 -7.89
C PRO A 41 -16.40 19.08 -8.70
N GLY A 42 -15.18 18.72 -8.31
CA GLY A 42 -14.34 17.73 -9.01
C GLY A 42 -13.70 18.20 -10.33
N TRP A 43 -14.05 19.38 -10.83
CA TRP A 43 -13.46 19.92 -12.07
C TRP A 43 -12.26 20.80 -11.72
N VAL A 44 -11.15 20.61 -12.43
CA VAL A 44 -9.90 21.36 -12.24
C VAL A 44 -9.33 21.76 -13.60
N GLU A 45 -9.19 23.06 -13.83
CA GLU A 45 -8.78 23.65 -15.11
C GLU A 45 -7.66 24.69 -14.94
N HIS A 46 -6.81 24.83 -15.96
CA HIS A 46 -5.84 25.94 -16.10
C HIS A 46 -6.04 26.65 -17.46
N ASP A 47 -5.82 27.96 -17.53
CA ASP A 47 -5.76 28.67 -18.82
C ASP A 47 -4.42 28.32 -19.49
N PRO A 48 -4.40 27.73 -20.70
CA PRO A 48 -3.16 27.43 -21.41
C PRO A 48 -2.25 28.64 -21.63
N TYR A 49 -2.79 29.86 -21.69
CA TYR A 49 -2.00 31.08 -21.79
C TYR A 49 -1.30 31.43 -20.47
N ASP A 50 -1.91 31.16 -19.31
CA ASP A 50 -1.26 31.36 -18.01
C ASP A 50 -0.10 30.38 -17.80
N LEU A 51 -0.25 29.13 -18.26
CA LEU A 51 0.84 28.14 -18.27
C LEU A 51 2.06 28.61 -19.09
N LEU A 52 1.86 29.46 -20.10
CA LEU A 52 2.92 30.02 -20.96
C LEU A 52 3.47 31.34 -20.41
N ASP A 53 2.59 32.25 -19.96
CA ASP A 53 2.96 33.55 -19.36
C ASP A 53 3.76 33.36 -18.07
N SER A 54 3.40 32.38 -17.23
CA SER A 54 4.16 32.03 -16.03
C SER A 54 5.58 31.56 -16.34
N VAL A 55 5.78 30.75 -17.38
CA VAL A 55 7.11 30.31 -17.85
C VAL A 55 7.95 31.51 -18.31
N ILE A 56 7.36 32.38 -19.14
CA ILE A 56 8.02 33.58 -19.65
C ILE A 56 8.40 34.54 -18.51
N ARG A 57 7.50 34.79 -17.55
CA ARG A 57 7.75 35.68 -16.41
C ARG A 57 8.74 35.09 -15.39
N CYS A 58 8.75 33.77 -15.20
CA CYS A 58 9.78 33.12 -14.41
C CYS A 58 11.15 33.22 -15.07
N ALA A 59 11.25 32.92 -16.37
CA ALA A 59 12.49 33.07 -17.12
C ALA A 59 13.01 34.51 -17.07
N ASP A 60 12.16 35.50 -17.37
CA ASP A 60 12.48 36.94 -17.30
C ASP A 60 12.95 37.38 -15.89
N GLY A 61 12.26 36.93 -14.83
CA GLY A 61 12.66 37.19 -13.45
C GLY A 61 13.99 36.55 -13.04
N ALA A 62 14.27 35.32 -13.50
CA ALA A 62 15.51 34.61 -13.21
C ALA A 62 16.70 35.14 -14.03
N ILE A 63 16.50 35.44 -15.31
CA ILE A 63 17.51 36.06 -16.20
C ILE A 63 17.91 37.43 -15.66
N ARG A 64 16.98 38.26 -15.17
CA ARG A 64 17.35 39.51 -14.48
C ARG A 64 18.22 39.28 -13.24
N LYS A 65 17.92 38.27 -12.42
CA LYS A 65 18.77 37.92 -11.25
C LYS A 65 20.15 37.43 -11.70
N PHE A 66 20.23 36.64 -12.76
CA PHE A 66 21.47 36.14 -13.35
C PHE A 66 22.33 37.28 -13.91
N GLY A 67 21.72 38.27 -14.56
CA GLY A 67 22.36 39.52 -14.97
C GLY A 67 22.92 40.34 -13.80
N LEU A 68 22.18 40.43 -12.69
CA LEU A 68 22.66 41.07 -11.45
C LEU A 68 23.82 40.31 -10.78
N MET A 69 24.04 39.03 -11.13
CA MET A 69 25.20 38.24 -10.70
C MET A 69 26.41 38.36 -11.64
N GLY A 70 26.27 39.09 -12.77
CA GLY A 70 27.35 39.32 -13.74
C GLY A 70 27.41 38.29 -14.88
N HIS A 71 26.32 37.56 -15.15
CA HIS A 71 26.22 36.61 -16.26
C HIS A 71 25.29 37.12 -17.36
N ASP A 72 25.47 36.66 -18.60
CA ASP A 72 24.56 36.97 -19.71
C ASP A 72 23.62 35.80 -20.03
N THR A 73 22.50 36.06 -20.72
CA THR A 73 21.59 35.01 -21.21
C THR A 73 22.33 33.99 -22.08
N SER A 74 23.34 34.41 -22.86
CA SER A 74 24.18 33.54 -23.66
C SER A 74 25.16 32.66 -22.88
N ASP A 75 25.30 32.83 -21.55
CA ASP A 75 25.99 31.86 -20.70
C ASP A 75 25.16 30.57 -20.45
N LEU A 76 23.85 30.61 -20.76
CA LEU A 76 23.00 29.41 -20.81
C LEU A 76 23.31 28.59 -22.07
N LYS A 77 23.68 27.32 -21.86
CA LYS A 77 24.02 26.39 -22.93
C LYS A 77 22.79 25.75 -23.58
N ALA A 78 21.76 25.47 -22.77
CA ALA A 78 20.49 24.89 -23.18
C ALA A 78 19.41 25.08 -22.10
N ILE A 79 18.16 24.83 -22.48
CA ILE A 79 16.99 24.79 -21.59
C ILE A 79 16.43 23.36 -21.52
N GLY A 80 16.13 22.90 -20.31
CA GLY A 80 15.28 21.74 -20.04
C GLY A 80 13.86 22.16 -19.65
N ILE A 81 12.87 21.32 -19.95
CA ILE A 81 11.49 21.44 -19.46
C ILE A 81 11.14 20.20 -18.66
N CYS A 82 10.52 20.40 -17.50
CA CYS A 82 9.63 19.43 -16.90
C CYS A 82 8.29 20.07 -16.53
N ASN A 83 7.27 19.23 -16.39
CA ASN A 83 5.88 19.65 -16.34
C ASN A 83 5.03 18.67 -15.55
N GLN A 84 3.95 19.18 -14.93
CA GLN A 84 2.84 18.37 -14.46
C GLN A 84 2.39 17.43 -15.60
N ARG A 85 2.35 16.13 -15.31
CA ARG A 85 1.95 15.09 -16.27
C ARG A 85 0.42 14.99 -16.34
N GLU A 86 -0.04 14.18 -17.30
CA GLU A 86 -1.45 13.90 -17.65
C GLU A 86 -2.33 15.10 -18.07
N THR A 87 -2.10 16.31 -17.54
CA THR A 87 -2.83 17.57 -17.85
C THR A 87 -2.91 17.79 -19.36
N THR A 88 -4.14 17.90 -19.85
CA THR A 88 -4.51 17.69 -21.26
C THR A 88 -4.96 18.97 -21.94
N LEU A 89 -4.34 19.30 -23.08
CA LEU A 89 -4.62 20.49 -23.87
C LEU A 89 -5.06 20.14 -25.30
N VAL A 90 -5.94 20.96 -25.88
CA VAL A 90 -6.31 20.89 -27.30
C VAL A 90 -6.41 22.29 -27.91
N TRP A 91 -5.70 22.53 -29.02
CA TRP A 91 -5.65 23.83 -29.71
C TRP A 91 -5.77 23.68 -31.24
N ASP A 92 -5.95 24.79 -31.94
CA ASP A 92 -6.05 24.82 -33.41
C ASP A 92 -4.67 25.04 -34.07
N ARG A 93 -4.32 24.18 -35.04
CA ARG A 93 -3.05 24.22 -35.79
C ARG A 93 -2.84 25.49 -36.63
N LYS A 94 -3.91 26.16 -37.02
CA LYS A 94 -3.88 27.34 -37.91
C LYS A 94 -3.97 28.66 -37.14
N THR A 95 -4.75 28.75 -36.07
CA THR A 95 -4.85 29.99 -35.27
C THR A 95 -3.93 29.99 -34.04
N GLY A 96 -3.54 28.81 -33.53
CA GLY A 96 -2.79 28.68 -32.28
C GLY A 96 -3.61 28.93 -31.02
N GLU A 97 -4.93 29.05 -31.15
CA GLU A 97 -5.82 29.30 -30.02
C GLU A 97 -6.21 27.98 -29.35
N PRO A 98 -6.16 27.90 -28.00
CA PRO A 98 -6.80 26.82 -27.26
C PRO A 98 -8.29 26.73 -27.58
N LEU A 99 -8.76 25.50 -27.80
CA LEU A 99 -10.16 25.22 -28.13
C LEU A 99 -11.01 24.96 -26.87
N TYR A 100 -10.35 24.71 -25.75
CA TYR A 100 -10.87 24.63 -24.38
C TYR A 100 -9.71 24.93 -23.40
N ASN A 101 -10.01 25.07 -22.10
CA ASN A 101 -9.00 25.13 -21.05
C ASN A 101 -8.17 23.82 -20.97
N ALA A 102 -7.02 23.86 -20.29
CA ALA A 102 -6.30 22.63 -19.96
C ALA A 102 -7.07 21.87 -18.88
N ILE A 103 -7.42 20.60 -19.12
CA ILE A 103 -8.05 19.74 -18.09
C ILE A 103 -6.93 19.11 -17.27
N VAL A 104 -6.85 19.47 -15.99
CA VAL A 104 -5.75 19.13 -15.09
C VAL A 104 -5.82 17.66 -14.67
N TRP A 105 -4.67 17.02 -14.44
CA TRP A 105 -4.58 15.59 -14.10
C TRP A 105 -5.54 15.14 -12.99
N SER A 106 -5.76 15.97 -11.97
CA SER A 106 -6.61 15.73 -10.79
C SER A 106 -8.12 15.82 -11.04
N ASP A 107 -8.54 16.24 -12.24
CA ASP A 107 -9.94 16.39 -12.62
C ASP A 107 -10.70 15.05 -12.64
N THR A 108 -11.90 15.03 -12.05
CA THR A 108 -12.77 13.83 -11.94
C THR A 108 -13.97 13.84 -12.88
N ARG A 109 -14.14 14.84 -13.77
CA ARG A 109 -15.31 14.92 -14.67
C ARG A 109 -15.48 13.71 -15.59
N THR A 110 -14.40 12.95 -15.79
CA THR A 110 -14.33 11.77 -16.64
C THR A 110 -14.42 10.45 -15.88
N GLU A 111 -14.71 10.44 -14.57
CA GLU A 111 -14.90 9.22 -13.76
C GLU A 111 -15.95 8.28 -14.37
N SER A 112 -17.14 8.79 -14.70
CA SER A 112 -18.20 8.00 -15.34
C SER A 112 -17.78 7.47 -16.73
N LEU A 113 -17.04 8.27 -17.50
CA LEU A 113 -16.52 7.87 -18.81
C LEU A 113 -15.42 6.80 -18.68
N ALA A 114 -14.57 6.88 -17.66
CA ALA A 114 -13.59 5.84 -17.34
C ALA A 114 -14.28 4.53 -16.95
N LYS A 115 -15.38 4.58 -16.18
CA LYS A 115 -16.21 3.40 -15.89
C LYS A 115 -16.81 2.79 -17.16
N GLU A 116 -17.46 3.59 -18.02
CA GLU A 116 -17.98 3.12 -19.31
C GLU A 116 -16.90 2.47 -20.19
N LEU A 117 -15.68 3.00 -20.17
CA LEU A 117 -14.56 2.46 -20.95
C LEU A 117 -14.02 1.16 -20.35
N ARG A 118 -13.98 1.02 -19.02
CA ARG A 118 -13.67 -0.27 -18.34
C ARG A 118 -14.67 -1.37 -18.75
N GLU A 119 -15.96 -1.05 -18.82
CA GLU A 119 -17.01 -1.98 -19.24
C GLU A 119 -16.91 -2.38 -20.73
N LYS A 120 -16.34 -1.49 -21.57
CA LYS A 120 -16.10 -1.69 -23.01
C LYS A 120 -14.73 -2.32 -23.33
N GLN A 121 -13.88 -2.61 -22.34
CA GLN A 121 -12.49 -3.09 -22.53
C GLN A 121 -12.37 -4.54 -23.07
N GLN A 122 -13.48 -5.21 -23.36
CA GLN A 122 -13.56 -6.68 -23.54
C GLN A 122 -12.59 -7.26 -24.59
N ASP A 123 -12.35 -6.55 -25.70
CA ASP A 123 -11.47 -7.02 -26.79
C ASP A 123 -10.01 -6.49 -26.71
N ILE A 124 -9.65 -5.70 -25.70
CA ILE A 124 -8.34 -5.02 -25.62
C ILE A 124 -7.83 -4.83 -24.20
N ASN A 125 -6.76 -5.54 -23.79
CA ASN A 125 -6.10 -5.23 -22.53
C ASN A 125 -5.25 -3.94 -22.64
N VAL A 126 -5.86 -2.79 -22.35
CA VAL A 126 -5.23 -1.47 -22.37
C VAL A 126 -3.99 -1.41 -21.47
N GLN A 127 -4.03 -2.02 -20.28
CA GLN A 127 -2.92 -1.98 -19.33
C GLN A 127 -1.70 -2.80 -19.78
N GLU A 128 -1.90 -3.91 -20.49
CA GLU A 128 -0.79 -4.66 -21.12
C GLU A 128 -0.09 -3.88 -22.26
N ILE A 129 -0.80 -2.95 -22.89
CA ILE A 129 -0.27 -2.16 -24.02
C ILE A 129 0.42 -0.88 -23.54
N CYS A 130 -0.23 -0.08 -22.68
CA CYS A 130 0.29 1.22 -22.24
C CYS A 130 0.86 1.25 -20.81
N GLY A 131 0.67 0.19 -20.02
CA GLY A 131 1.11 0.11 -18.62
C GLY A 131 0.17 0.73 -17.59
N LEU A 132 -0.97 1.29 -18.02
CA LEU A 132 -1.89 2.08 -17.18
C LEU A 132 -3.31 1.48 -17.15
N PRO A 133 -4.00 1.50 -15.98
CA PRO A 133 -5.41 1.15 -15.88
C PRO A 133 -6.30 2.27 -16.45
N ILE A 134 -7.52 1.94 -16.89
CA ILE A 134 -8.49 2.96 -17.32
C ILE A 134 -8.99 3.75 -16.11
N HIS A 135 -8.51 5.00 -16.00
CA HIS A 135 -8.77 5.91 -14.89
C HIS A 135 -8.94 7.36 -15.41
N ASN A 136 -9.71 8.20 -14.71
CA ASN A 136 -9.92 9.61 -15.08
C ASN A 136 -8.62 10.45 -15.02
N TYR A 137 -7.58 9.94 -14.35
CA TYR A 137 -6.27 10.59 -14.16
C TYR A 137 -5.59 10.89 -15.50
N PHE A 138 -5.63 9.96 -16.46
CA PHE A 138 -4.81 10.01 -17.68
C PHE A 138 -5.44 10.76 -18.87
N SER A 139 -4.59 11.13 -19.84
CA SER A 139 -4.96 12.07 -20.91
C SER A 139 -6.00 11.53 -21.91
N ALA A 140 -5.98 10.25 -22.27
CA ALA A 140 -6.90 9.69 -23.27
C ALA A 140 -8.38 9.89 -22.90
N VAL A 141 -8.73 9.71 -21.62
CA VAL A 141 -10.11 9.85 -21.15
C VAL A 141 -10.54 11.33 -21.15
N LYS A 142 -9.62 12.24 -20.76
CA LYS A 142 -9.81 13.70 -20.84
C LYS A 142 -9.96 14.18 -22.29
N LEU A 143 -9.12 13.68 -23.18
CA LEU A 143 -9.14 13.98 -24.61
C LEU A 143 -10.43 13.48 -25.28
N LYS A 144 -10.85 12.25 -24.99
CA LYS A 144 -12.13 11.71 -25.45
C LYS A 144 -13.30 12.58 -24.99
N TRP A 145 -13.30 13.01 -23.72
CA TRP A 145 -14.33 13.93 -23.21
C TRP A 145 -14.34 15.27 -23.97
N LEU A 146 -13.18 15.86 -24.28
CA LEU A 146 -13.08 17.08 -25.08
C LEU A 146 -13.66 16.88 -26.50
N ILE A 147 -13.34 15.77 -27.16
CA ILE A 147 -13.86 15.41 -28.50
C ILE A 147 -15.38 15.20 -28.46
N ASP A 148 -15.88 14.44 -27.48
CA ASP A 148 -17.30 14.06 -27.37
C ASP A 148 -18.21 15.20 -26.84
N ARG A 149 -17.66 16.19 -26.12
CA ARG A 149 -18.44 17.18 -25.34
C ARG A 149 -18.16 18.66 -25.64
N VAL A 150 -17.05 19.03 -26.29
CA VAL A 150 -16.74 20.44 -26.61
C VAL A 150 -16.90 20.72 -28.11
N PRO A 151 -17.95 21.45 -28.55
CA PRO A 151 -18.23 21.65 -29.98
C PRO A 151 -17.08 22.30 -30.76
N LYS A 152 -16.31 23.21 -30.14
CA LYS A 152 -15.12 23.82 -30.75
C LYS A 152 -14.02 22.79 -31.07
N VAL A 153 -13.83 21.80 -30.18
CA VAL A 153 -12.89 20.70 -30.38
C VAL A 153 -13.41 19.78 -31.49
N ALA A 154 -14.66 19.29 -31.40
CA ALA A 154 -15.25 18.43 -32.41
C ALA A 154 -15.13 19.00 -33.85
N GLN A 155 -15.47 20.28 -34.04
CA GLN A 155 -15.33 20.99 -35.33
C GLN A 155 -13.88 21.22 -35.78
N ALA A 156 -12.90 21.13 -34.87
CA ALA A 156 -11.48 21.17 -35.21
C ALA A 156 -10.95 19.79 -35.59
N VAL A 157 -11.43 18.71 -34.94
CA VAL A 157 -11.10 17.33 -35.28
C VAL A 157 -11.65 16.96 -36.67
N GLU A 158 -12.93 17.22 -36.92
CA GLU A 158 -13.59 17.01 -38.22
C GLU A 158 -12.80 17.66 -39.37
N LYS A 159 -12.36 18.90 -39.16
CA LYS A 159 -11.65 19.73 -40.15
C LYS A 159 -10.13 19.49 -40.16
N LYS A 160 -9.64 18.47 -39.44
CA LYS A 160 -8.22 18.10 -39.26
C LYS A 160 -7.31 19.27 -38.86
N ARG A 161 -7.82 20.15 -37.99
CA ARG A 161 -7.10 21.30 -37.41
C ARG A 161 -6.67 21.08 -35.96
N ALA A 162 -7.33 20.19 -35.22
CA ALA A 162 -7.06 19.99 -33.81
C ALA A 162 -5.65 19.42 -33.59
N MET A 163 -4.98 19.92 -32.56
CA MET A 163 -3.74 19.42 -31.99
C MET A 163 -3.98 19.10 -30.54
N PHE A 164 -3.72 17.88 -30.10
CA PHE A 164 -3.65 17.53 -28.69
C PHE A 164 -2.19 17.58 -28.21
N GLY A 165 -2.00 17.81 -26.91
CA GLY A 165 -0.74 17.60 -26.23
C GLY A 165 -0.88 17.64 -24.71
N THR A 166 0.14 17.14 -24.04
CA THR A 166 0.42 17.44 -22.63
C THR A 166 1.16 18.80 -22.53
N VAL A 167 1.42 19.26 -21.30
CA VAL A 167 1.96 20.61 -21.03
C VAL A 167 3.32 20.85 -21.71
N ASP A 168 4.20 19.84 -21.76
CA ASP A 168 5.45 19.84 -22.53
C ASP A 168 5.21 20.21 -24.01
N THR A 169 4.24 19.56 -24.65
CA THR A 169 3.95 19.72 -26.08
C THR A 169 3.47 21.14 -26.35
N TRP A 170 2.62 21.68 -25.47
CA TRP A 170 2.12 23.05 -25.57
C TRP A 170 3.24 24.09 -25.38
N LEU A 171 4.11 23.91 -24.38
CA LEU A 171 5.24 24.80 -24.14
C LEU A 171 6.26 24.76 -25.28
N ILE A 172 6.72 23.57 -25.68
CA ILE A 172 7.70 23.40 -26.76
C ILE A 172 7.14 23.99 -28.06
N TRP A 173 5.89 23.70 -28.41
CA TRP A 173 5.26 24.21 -29.63
C TRP A 173 5.21 25.75 -29.66
N ASN A 174 4.77 26.39 -28.57
CA ASN A 174 4.72 27.86 -28.49
C ASN A 174 6.13 28.49 -28.48
N LEU A 175 7.03 28.02 -27.62
CA LEU A 175 8.38 28.58 -27.46
C LEU A 175 9.22 28.47 -28.74
N THR A 176 9.02 27.42 -29.54
CA THR A 176 9.72 27.22 -30.82
C THR A 176 9.01 27.84 -32.04
N GLY A 177 7.98 28.69 -31.82
CA GLY A 177 7.40 29.55 -32.87
C GLY A 177 5.89 29.39 -33.13
N GLY A 178 5.22 28.43 -32.49
CA GLY A 178 3.78 28.23 -32.60
C GLY A 178 3.30 28.03 -34.05
N ILE A 179 2.37 28.87 -34.50
CA ILE A 179 1.86 28.85 -35.89
C ILE A 179 2.94 29.15 -36.95
N GLN A 180 4.11 29.67 -36.56
CA GLN A 180 5.20 30.04 -37.48
C GLN A 180 6.21 28.91 -37.73
N GLY A 181 5.89 27.67 -37.33
CA GLY A 181 6.77 26.50 -37.48
C GLY A 181 7.13 25.79 -36.16
N GLY A 182 6.36 26.04 -35.10
CA GLY A 182 6.53 25.45 -33.77
C GLY A 182 6.61 23.91 -33.81
N LYS A 183 7.57 23.39 -33.04
CA LYS A 183 7.90 21.97 -32.94
C LYS A 183 6.81 21.23 -32.19
N TYR A 184 6.13 20.32 -32.90
CA TYR A 184 5.00 19.58 -32.37
C TYR A 184 5.41 18.17 -31.92
N ILE A 185 5.98 18.11 -30.72
CA ILE A 185 6.64 16.93 -30.17
C ILE A 185 6.32 16.75 -28.69
N THR A 186 6.49 15.53 -28.19
CA THR A 186 6.40 15.16 -26.76
C THR A 186 7.48 14.14 -26.43
N ASP A 187 8.01 14.11 -25.22
CA ASP A 187 9.00 13.08 -24.86
C ASP A 187 8.33 11.75 -24.47
N VAL A 188 9.07 10.65 -24.59
CA VAL A 188 8.61 9.29 -24.21
C VAL A 188 8.02 9.18 -22.80
N THR A 189 8.49 9.98 -21.83
CA THR A 189 7.95 9.96 -20.46
C THR A 189 6.55 10.56 -20.40
N ASN A 190 6.34 11.77 -20.92
CA ASN A 190 5.00 12.38 -21.06
C ASN A 190 4.08 11.54 -21.95
N ALA A 191 4.56 11.05 -23.10
CA ALA A 191 3.80 10.18 -24.00
C ALA A 191 3.28 8.92 -23.29
N SER A 192 4.09 8.31 -22.40
CA SER A 192 3.67 7.13 -21.63
C SER A 192 2.51 7.39 -20.67
N ARG A 193 2.20 8.65 -20.32
CA ARG A 193 1.12 9.04 -19.40
C ARG A 193 -0.24 9.24 -20.08
N THR A 194 -0.26 9.18 -21.40
CA THR A 194 -1.45 9.50 -22.20
C THR A 194 -2.48 8.38 -22.24
N MET A 195 -2.09 7.12 -21.99
CA MET A 195 -2.80 5.89 -22.41
C MET A 195 -2.95 5.69 -23.93
N LEU A 196 -2.23 6.43 -24.77
CA LEU A 196 -2.27 6.29 -26.23
C LEU A 196 -0.97 5.65 -26.79
N MET A 197 0.10 5.64 -26.00
CA MET A 197 1.40 5.05 -26.37
C MET A 197 1.47 3.56 -25.99
N ASN A 198 2.01 2.74 -26.88
CA ASN A 198 2.47 1.39 -26.56
C ASN A 198 3.79 1.47 -25.78
N LEU A 199 3.80 0.93 -24.56
CA LEU A 199 4.93 1.03 -23.66
C LEU A 199 6.15 0.23 -24.14
N LYS A 200 5.96 -0.84 -24.95
CA LYS A 200 7.06 -1.67 -25.47
C LYS A 200 7.73 -1.08 -26.71
N THR A 201 7.00 -0.33 -27.53
CA THR A 201 7.53 0.27 -28.77
C THR A 201 7.85 1.76 -28.62
N CYS A 202 7.37 2.41 -27.56
CA CYS A 202 7.42 3.87 -27.37
C CYS A 202 6.85 4.65 -28.57
N GLN A 203 5.78 4.12 -29.19
CA GLN A 203 5.05 4.73 -30.31
C GLN A 203 3.53 4.74 -30.01
N TRP A 204 2.77 5.60 -30.69
CA TRP A 204 1.30 5.60 -30.61
C TRP A 204 0.70 4.27 -31.08
N ASP A 205 -0.13 3.62 -30.26
CA ASP A 205 -0.74 2.33 -30.63
C ASP A 205 -2.09 2.54 -31.31
N LYS A 206 -2.21 2.11 -32.57
CA LYS A 206 -3.47 2.23 -33.31
C LYS A 206 -4.67 1.61 -32.57
N ARG A 207 -4.48 0.53 -31.81
CA ARG A 207 -5.58 -0.13 -31.06
C ARG A 207 -6.08 0.75 -29.91
N LEU A 208 -5.17 1.47 -29.25
CA LEU A 208 -5.53 2.45 -28.22
C LEU A 208 -6.21 3.68 -28.84
N LEU A 209 -5.69 4.19 -29.96
CA LEU A 209 -6.30 5.29 -30.70
C LEU A 209 -7.73 4.98 -31.15
N ASP A 210 -7.94 3.79 -31.71
CA ASP A 210 -9.26 3.32 -32.15
C ASP A 210 -10.21 3.13 -30.96
N PHE A 211 -9.74 2.54 -29.85
CA PHE A 211 -10.53 2.33 -28.62
C PHE A 211 -10.99 3.64 -27.96
N PHE A 212 -10.10 4.63 -27.85
CA PHE A 212 -10.46 5.95 -27.29
C PHE A 212 -11.11 6.90 -28.31
N ASN A 213 -11.26 6.49 -29.58
CA ASN A 213 -11.71 7.33 -30.70
C ASN A 213 -10.89 8.63 -30.85
N VAL A 214 -9.55 8.50 -30.84
CA VAL A 214 -8.58 9.60 -30.97
C VAL A 214 -7.90 9.55 -32.34
N PRO A 215 -8.17 10.49 -33.26
CA PRO A 215 -7.54 10.53 -34.57
C PRO A 215 -6.02 10.80 -34.54
N ASP A 216 -5.29 10.03 -35.34
CA ASP A 216 -3.85 10.11 -35.59
C ASP A 216 -3.26 11.53 -35.76
N HIS A 217 -3.91 12.38 -36.55
CA HIS A 217 -3.44 13.73 -36.90
C HIS A 217 -3.41 14.71 -35.70
N MET A 218 -4.04 14.33 -34.58
CA MET A 218 -4.07 15.10 -33.34
C MET A 218 -2.88 14.81 -32.42
N LEU A 219 -1.92 13.97 -32.83
CA LEU A 219 -0.85 13.51 -31.96
C LEU A 219 0.50 14.17 -32.28
N PRO A 220 1.28 14.59 -31.27
CA PRO A 220 2.65 15.06 -31.48
C PRO A 220 3.60 13.91 -31.84
N VAL A 221 4.77 14.22 -32.39
CA VAL A 221 5.82 13.22 -32.62
C VAL A 221 6.47 12.88 -31.27
N ILE A 222 6.57 11.59 -30.95
CA ILE A 222 7.29 11.13 -29.75
C ILE A 222 8.79 11.21 -30.02
N VAL A 223 9.53 11.84 -29.10
CA VAL A 223 10.99 12.01 -29.11
C VAL A 223 11.62 11.51 -27.82
N SER A 224 12.94 11.38 -27.77
CA SER A 224 13.65 11.06 -26.53
C SER A 224 13.62 12.22 -25.54
N SER A 225 13.88 11.94 -24.27
CA SER A 225 13.86 12.92 -23.18
C SER A 225 15.08 13.88 -23.17
N SER A 226 16.05 13.70 -24.07
CA SER A 226 17.32 14.45 -24.10
C SER A 226 17.88 14.52 -25.54
N GLU A 227 17.32 15.40 -26.37
CA GLU A 227 17.80 15.70 -27.72
C GLU A 227 17.47 17.14 -28.14
N ASN A 228 18.03 17.62 -29.26
CA ASN A 228 17.79 19.00 -29.72
C ASN A 228 16.39 19.15 -30.36
N TYR A 229 15.43 19.66 -29.59
CA TYR A 229 14.08 19.91 -30.05
C TYR A 229 13.99 21.11 -31.00
N GLY A 230 14.80 22.13 -30.76
CA GLY A 230 14.84 23.38 -31.52
C GLY A 230 15.19 24.59 -30.65
N THR A 231 15.34 25.74 -31.29
CA THR A 231 15.69 27.00 -30.62
C THR A 231 14.43 27.77 -30.19
N ILE A 232 14.45 28.38 -29.01
CA ILE A 232 13.40 29.29 -28.56
C ILE A 232 13.39 30.54 -29.45
N GLN A 233 12.22 30.89 -30.01
CA GLN A 233 12.07 31.91 -31.05
C GLN A 233 11.65 33.30 -30.52
N TRP A 234 11.36 33.44 -29.23
CA TRP A 234 10.91 34.71 -28.64
C TRP A 234 11.05 34.73 -27.11
N GLY A 235 11.06 35.94 -26.54
CA GLY A 235 11.01 36.15 -25.09
C GLY A 235 12.41 36.15 -24.43
N PRO A 236 12.49 36.03 -23.09
CA PRO A 236 13.74 36.21 -22.33
C PRO A 236 14.78 35.09 -22.54
N LEU A 237 14.44 34.05 -23.32
CA LEU A 237 15.32 32.92 -23.64
C LEU A 237 15.50 32.75 -25.17
N GLU A 238 15.15 33.77 -25.95
CA GLU A 238 15.30 33.77 -27.41
C GLU A 238 16.74 33.42 -27.83
N GLY A 239 16.87 32.52 -28.82
CA GLY A 239 18.16 32.02 -29.29
C GLY A 239 18.75 30.85 -28.50
N ILE A 240 18.25 30.52 -27.30
CA ILE A 240 18.72 29.37 -26.52
C ILE A 240 18.02 28.07 -27.00
N PRO A 241 18.73 26.92 -27.14
CA PRO A 241 18.11 25.66 -27.56
C PRO A 241 17.38 24.95 -26.42
N LEU A 242 16.21 24.39 -26.73
CA LEU A 242 15.49 23.43 -25.89
C LEU A 242 16.07 22.03 -26.14
N MET A 243 16.59 21.38 -25.09
CA MET A 243 17.37 20.14 -25.22
C MET A 243 17.05 19.04 -24.18
N GLY A 244 16.20 19.30 -23.18
CA GLY A 244 15.73 18.28 -22.23
C GLY A 244 14.23 18.39 -22.00
N CYS A 245 13.53 17.25 -21.97
CA CYS A 245 12.09 17.19 -21.75
C CYS A 245 11.74 15.93 -20.96
N LEU A 246 11.16 16.08 -19.77
CA LEU A 246 10.77 14.98 -18.89
C LEU A 246 9.49 15.35 -18.13
N GLY A 247 8.53 14.44 -18.01
CA GLY A 247 7.42 14.61 -17.08
C GLY A 247 7.93 14.76 -15.63
N ASP A 248 7.32 15.62 -14.83
CA ASP A 248 7.79 16.07 -13.50
C ASP A 248 8.36 14.97 -12.58
N GLN A 249 7.68 13.82 -12.47
CA GLN A 249 8.08 12.73 -11.58
C GLN A 249 9.23 11.88 -12.14
N GLN A 250 9.30 11.71 -13.46
CA GLN A 250 10.47 11.17 -14.15
C GLN A 250 11.66 12.12 -14.08
N ALA A 251 11.41 13.43 -14.16
CA ALA A 251 12.44 14.44 -13.95
C ALA A 251 13.01 14.32 -12.52
N ALA A 252 12.16 14.14 -11.50
CA ALA A 252 12.63 13.87 -10.13
C ALA A 252 13.43 12.55 -10.02
N LEU A 253 13.05 11.49 -10.75
CA LEU A 253 13.81 10.23 -10.82
C LEU A 253 15.23 10.43 -11.40
N VAL A 254 15.36 11.25 -12.45
CA VAL A 254 16.63 11.63 -13.06
C VAL A 254 17.45 12.55 -12.16
N GLY A 255 16.83 13.56 -11.52
CA GLY A 255 17.49 14.49 -10.60
C GLY A 255 18.02 13.82 -9.32
N GLN A 256 17.28 12.84 -8.80
CA GLN A 256 17.71 11.96 -7.69
C GLN A 256 18.78 10.95 -8.11
N LYS A 257 19.11 10.88 -9.42
CA LYS A 257 20.12 10.00 -10.03
C LYS A 257 19.78 8.51 -9.89
N CYS A 258 18.49 8.17 -9.92
CA CYS A 258 17.98 6.80 -9.85
C CYS A 258 18.16 6.06 -11.19
N PHE A 259 19.41 5.87 -11.59
CA PHE A 259 19.82 5.33 -12.89
C PHE A 259 20.04 3.81 -12.92
N GLU A 260 20.00 3.14 -11.76
CA GLU A 260 20.20 1.69 -11.64
C GLU A 260 18.91 0.97 -11.20
N VAL A 261 18.77 -0.30 -11.60
CA VAL A 261 17.61 -1.13 -11.27
C VAL A 261 17.41 -1.24 -9.76
N GLY A 262 16.20 -1.00 -9.29
CA GLY A 262 15.85 -1.00 -7.88
C GLY A 262 16.20 0.28 -7.12
N GLN A 263 16.74 1.32 -7.77
CA GLN A 263 16.81 2.65 -7.17
C GLN A 263 15.44 3.33 -7.27
N ALA A 264 14.98 3.90 -6.15
CA ALA A 264 13.66 4.53 -6.06
C ALA A 264 13.69 5.89 -5.34
N LYS A 265 12.79 6.79 -5.75
CA LYS A 265 12.54 8.09 -5.10
C LYS A 265 11.06 8.30 -4.82
N ASN A 266 10.73 8.98 -3.72
CA ASN A 266 9.39 9.51 -3.45
C ASN A 266 9.42 11.04 -3.34
N THR A 267 8.56 11.70 -4.11
CA THR A 267 8.38 13.16 -4.09
C THR A 267 7.16 13.50 -3.25
N TYR A 268 7.35 14.10 -2.07
CA TYR A 268 6.28 14.42 -1.13
C TYR A 268 5.74 15.84 -1.35
N GLY A 269 4.97 16.04 -2.41
CA GLY A 269 4.22 17.27 -2.67
C GLY A 269 2.85 17.30 -1.96
N ILE A 270 1.88 18.01 -2.57
CA ILE A 270 0.46 17.95 -2.17
C ILE A 270 -0.05 16.51 -2.25
N CYS A 271 0.36 15.79 -3.30
CA CYS A 271 0.30 14.34 -3.44
C CYS A 271 1.73 13.79 -3.33
N ALA A 272 1.89 12.49 -3.09
CA ALA A 272 3.20 11.84 -3.16
C ALA A 272 3.29 10.85 -4.33
N SER A 273 4.48 10.73 -4.93
CA SER A 273 4.70 9.85 -6.09
C SER A 273 6.04 9.12 -5.98
N LEU A 274 5.94 7.83 -5.68
CA LEU A 274 7.05 6.88 -5.55
C LEU A 274 7.31 6.26 -6.92
N LEU A 275 8.52 6.45 -7.45
CA LEU A 275 8.98 5.81 -8.69
C LEU A 275 10.21 4.93 -8.40
N MET A 276 10.25 3.72 -8.95
CA MET A 276 11.39 2.81 -8.92
C MET A 276 11.83 2.47 -10.36
N ASN A 277 13.12 2.65 -10.66
CA ASN A 277 13.70 2.22 -11.92
C ASN A 277 13.74 0.68 -12.00
N VAL A 278 13.14 0.08 -13.03
CA VAL A 278 13.08 -1.39 -13.21
C VAL A 278 14.03 -1.93 -14.27
N GLY A 279 14.71 -1.05 -15.02
CA GLY A 279 15.69 -1.39 -16.05
C GLY A 279 15.21 -1.11 -17.47
N LEU A 280 15.63 -1.95 -18.42
CA LEU A 280 15.43 -1.77 -19.86
C LEU A 280 14.19 -2.49 -20.42
N GLU A 281 13.45 -3.21 -19.57
CA GLU A 281 12.26 -3.97 -19.94
C GLU A 281 11.02 -3.42 -19.20
N PRO A 282 9.88 -3.19 -19.89
CA PRO A 282 8.66 -2.71 -19.25
C PRO A 282 7.97 -3.83 -18.48
N LEU A 283 7.87 -3.65 -17.16
CA LEU A 283 7.22 -4.58 -16.24
C LEU A 283 5.76 -4.16 -16.00
N VAL A 284 4.79 -4.95 -16.47
CA VAL A 284 3.35 -4.74 -16.18
C VAL A 284 3.06 -5.15 -14.74
N SER A 285 2.55 -4.22 -13.92
CA SER A 285 2.20 -4.48 -12.52
C SER A 285 1.07 -5.50 -12.37
N LYS A 286 1.16 -6.33 -11.34
CA LYS A 286 0.08 -7.17 -10.83
C LYS A 286 -0.43 -6.71 -9.46
N ASN A 287 0.20 -5.69 -8.86
CA ASN A 287 -0.01 -5.23 -7.49
C ASN A 287 -0.48 -3.77 -7.42
N GLY A 288 -1.25 -3.29 -8.42
CA GLY A 288 -1.89 -1.98 -8.39
C GLY A 288 -0.95 -0.78 -8.66
N LEU A 289 0.17 -1.01 -9.33
CA LEU A 289 1.11 0.04 -9.74
C LEU A 289 0.94 0.41 -11.21
N LEU A 290 1.49 1.55 -11.58
CA LEU A 290 1.57 2.06 -12.94
C LEU A 290 2.91 1.66 -13.55
N SER A 291 2.89 1.18 -14.79
CA SER A 291 4.09 0.88 -15.57
C SER A 291 4.33 2.01 -16.56
N THR A 292 5.51 2.64 -16.54
CA THR A 292 5.75 3.91 -17.25
C THR A 292 7.20 3.98 -17.77
N VAL A 293 7.47 4.86 -18.74
CA VAL A 293 8.86 5.16 -19.11
C VAL A 293 9.49 6.00 -18.00
N GLY A 294 10.70 5.65 -17.57
CA GLY A 294 11.50 6.40 -16.62
C GLY A 294 12.28 7.55 -17.28
N TYR A 295 12.97 7.26 -18.40
CA TYR A 295 13.65 8.25 -19.27
C TYR A 295 14.20 7.57 -20.54
N GLN A 296 14.52 8.36 -21.56
CA GLN A 296 15.40 7.94 -22.67
C GLN A 296 16.39 9.05 -22.99
N PHE A 297 17.69 8.76 -22.97
CA PHE A 297 18.74 9.76 -23.22
C PHE A 297 19.28 9.70 -24.66
N GLY A 298 18.74 10.58 -25.51
CA GLY A 298 19.08 10.69 -26.94
C GLY A 298 18.21 9.77 -27.83
N PRO A 299 18.10 10.06 -29.15
CA PRO A 299 17.17 9.36 -30.05
C PRO A 299 17.49 7.86 -30.19
N ASN A 300 18.78 7.53 -30.14
CA ASN A 300 19.30 6.16 -30.17
C ASN A 300 19.61 5.62 -28.76
N GLY A 301 19.19 6.33 -27.71
CA GLY A 301 19.40 5.94 -26.32
C GLY A 301 18.51 4.78 -25.91
N GLN A 302 18.97 3.98 -24.96
CA GLN A 302 18.14 2.95 -24.35
C GLN A 302 17.00 3.59 -23.55
N VAL A 303 15.80 3.03 -23.67
CA VAL A 303 14.65 3.40 -22.85
C VAL A 303 14.80 2.72 -21.50
N SER A 304 14.77 3.49 -20.42
CA SER A 304 14.65 2.99 -19.05
C SER A 304 13.19 3.08 -18.61
N TYR A 305 12.68 2.06 -17.94
CA TYR A 305 11.31 1.98 -17.45
C TYR A 305 11.26 2.10 -15.93
N ALA A 306 10.09 2.51 -15.42
CA ALA A 306 9.82 2.60 -13.99
C ALA A 306 8.47 1.94 -13.64
N LEU A 307 8.39 1.43 -12.40
CA LEU A 307 7.12 1.31 -11.69
C LEU A 307 6.85 2.64 -10.97
N GLU A 308 5.59 3.06 -10.95
CA GLU A 308 5.12 4.23 -10.22
C GLU A 308 3.90 3.87 -9.36
N GLY A 309 3.86 4.41 -8.14
CA GLY A 309 2.64 4.45 -7.35
C GLY A 309 2.40 5.85 -6.80
N SER A 310 1.13 6.27 -6.87
CA SER A 310 0.71 7.62 -6.50
C SER A 310 -0.14 7.60 -5.21
N ILE A 311 0.08 8.59 -4.34
CA ILE A 311 -0.68 8.83 -3.11
C ILE A 311 -1.44 10.14 -3.29
N SER A 312 -2.76 10.06 -3.42
CA SER A 312 -3.67 11.18 -3.71
C SER A 312 -3.63 12.31 -2.68
N VAL A 313 -3.25 12.02 -1.43
CA VAL A 313 -3.25 12.99 -0.33
C VAL A 313 -2.02 12.78 0.55
N ALA A 314 -1.01 13.64 0.34
CA ALA A 314 0.21 13.71 1.16
C ALA A 314 0.26 15.08 1.87
N GLY A 315 0.95 16.07 1.30
CA GLY A 315 0.97 17.46 1.80
C GLY A 315 -0.43 18.11 1.84
N ALA A 316 -1.39 17.58 1.07
CA ALA A 316 -2.81 17.91 1.19
C ALA A 316 -3.39 17.64 2.59
N ALA A 317 -2.96 16.58 3.29
CA ALA A 317 -3.41 16.31 4.66
C ALA A 317 -2.84 17.33 5.66
N VAL A 318 -1.58 17.74 5.47
CA VAL A 318 -0.97 18.82 6.26
C VAL A 318 -1.68 20.14 5.99
N LYS A 319 -1.95 20.47 4.71
CA LYS A 319 -2.73 21.66 4.34
C LYS A 319 -4.13 21.65 4.97
N TRP A 320 -4.81 20.50 5.01
CA TRP A 320 -6.12 20.35 5.66
C TRP A 320 -6.06 20.58 7.17
N LEU A 321 -5.04 20.07 7.88
CA LEU A 321 -4.82 20.37 9.31
C LEU A 321 -4.67 21.88 9.58
N ARG A 322 -4.11 22.63 8.63
CA ARG A 322 -3.96 24.10 8.68
C ARG A 322 -5.27 24.80 8.35
N ASP A 323 -5.77 24.61 7.12
CA ASP A 323 -6.82 25.42 6.50
C ASP A 323 -8.24 25.04 6.96
N ASN A 324 -8.45 23.80 7.42
CA ASN A 324 -9.77 23.28 7.76
C ASN A 324 -9.92 22.88 9.23
N VAL A 325 -8.85 22.45 9.90
CA VAL A 325 -8.89 22.01 11.31
C VAL A 325 -8.24 23.03 12.27
N GLY A 326 -7.36 23.91 11.78
CA GLY A 326 -6.69 24.92 12.60
C GLY A 326 -5.69 24.37 13.64
N ILE A 327 -5.24 23.13 13.49
CA ILE A 327 -4.29 22.49 14.42
C ILE A 327 -2.87 23.07 14.29
N ILE A 328 -2.52 23.52 13.08
CA ILE A 328 -1.27 24.20 12.74
C ILE A 328 -1.56 25.54 12.05
N GLN A 329 -0.60 26.47 12.09
CA GLN A 329 -0.66 27.77 11.42
C GLN A 329 0.26 27.81 10.19
N THR A 330 1.42 27.15 10.24
CA THR A 330 2.32 26.97 9.10
C THR A 330 2.58 25.48 8.81
N PHE A 331 3.35 25.17 7.76
CA PHE A 331 3.69 23.77 7.46
C PHE A 331 4.74 23.19 8.42
N GLU A 332 5.59 24.05 8.97
CA GLU A 332 6.70 23.71 9.87
C GLU A 332 6.21 23.29 11.28
N ASP A 333 5.03 23.78 11.68
CA ASP A 333 4.37 23.40 12.93
C ASP A 333 4.12 21.89 13.04
N ILE A 334 3.86 21.18 11.93
CA ILE A 334 3.52 19.74 12.01
C ILE A 334 4.71 18.90 12.53
N ASP A 335 5.94 19.26 12.14
CA ASP A 335 7.15 18.60 12.63
C ASP A 335 7.32 18.87 14.14
N THR A 336 7.17 20.15 14.51
CA THR A 336 7.24 20.60 15.91
C THR A 336 6.20 19.89 16.78
N LEU A 337 4.94 19.78 16.33
CA LEU A 337 3.88 19.08 17.07
C LEU A 337 4.11 17.56 17.12
N ALA A 338 4.44 16.93 15.99
CA ALA A 338 4.69 15.49 15.89
C ALA A 338 5.94 15.04 16.67
N SER A 339 6.85 15.96 17.00
CA SER A 339 8.01 15.72 17.88
C SER A 339 7.66 15.64 19.37
N LYS A 340 6.50 16.18 19.80
CA LYS A 340 6.13 16.21 21.23
C LYS A 340 5.64 14.88 21.78
N VAL A 341 5.28 13.94 20.92
CA VAL A 341 4.76 12.61 21.28
C VAL A 341 5.63 11.50 20.70
N LYS A 342 5.80 10.40 21.46
CA LYS A 342 6.61 9.24 21.03
C LYS A 342 5.89 8.32 20.04
N SER A 343 4.55 8.39 19.99
CA SER A 343 3.69 7.61 19.10
C SER A 343 2.36 8.35 18.89
N THR A 344 1.45 7.80 18.10
CA THR A 344 0.10 8.33 17.90
C THR A 344 -0.87 8.03 19.05
N GLY A 345 -0.44 7.33 20.10
CA GLY A 345 -1.31 6.96 21.22
C GLY A 345 -2.45 5.98 20.84
N GLY A 346 -2.29 5.26 19.72
CA GLY A 346 -3.32 4.37 19.15
C GLY A 346 -4.13 5.00 18.03
N VAL A 347 -3.93 6.29 17.74
CA VAL A 347 -4.63 6.98 16.64
C VAL A 347 -4.07 6.57 15.29
N PHE A 348 -4.96 6.29 14.33
CA PHE A 348 -4.63 6.08 12.92
C PHE A 348 -5.40 7.08 12.07
N PHE A 349 -4.75 7.59 11.03
CA PHE A 349 -5.38 8.43 10.01
C PHE A 349 -5.23 7.75 8.65
N VAL A 350 -6.35 7.57 7.94
CA VAL A 350 -6.37 7.22 6.52
C VAL A 350 -6.67 8.51 5.77
N THR A 351 -5.74 9.02 4.98
CA THR A 351 -5.83 10.36 4.33
C THR A 351 -6.67 10.37 3.05
N ALA A 352 -7.56 9.39 2.83
CA ALA A 352 -8.25 9.14 1.56
C ALA A 352 -9.34 10.16 1.17
N PHE A 353 -9.13 11.48 1.31
CA PHE A 353 -10.14 12.50 0.99
C PHE A 353 -10.73 12.38 -0.42
N SER A 354 -9.89 11.99 -1.39
CA SER A 354 -10.24 11.81 -2.81
C SER A 354 -10.09 10.34 -3.26
N GLY A 355 -10.40 9.38 -2.38
CA GLY A 355 -10.13 7.96 -2.62
C GLY A 355 -8.69 7.54 -2.34
N LEU A 356 -8.46 6.23 -2.32
CA LEU A 356 -7.12 5.62 -2.26
C LEU A 356 -6.63 5.28 -3.66
N PHE A 357 -5.45 5.76 -4.04
CA PHE A 357 -4.79 5.42 -5.31
C PHE A 357 -3.95 4.14 -5.12
N SER A 358 -2.77 4.01 -5.72
CA SER A 358 -1.91 2.82 -5.59
C SER A 358 -1.59 2.45 -4.14
N PRO A 359 -1.50 1.14 -3.81
CA PRO A 359 -1.83 -0.02 -4.64
C PRO A 359 -3.35 -0.32 -4.74
N TYR A 360 -4.20 0.37 -3.97
CA TYR A 360 -5.56 -0.07 -3.67
C TYR A 360 -6.64 0.31 -4.70
N TRP A 361 -6.52 1.46 -5.38
CA TRP A 361 -7.49 1.99 -6.37
C TRP A 361 -8.96 1.92 -5.91
N ARG A 362 -9.24 2.53 -4.76
CA ARG A 362 -10.56 2.60 -4.14
C ARG A 362 -11.13 4.01 -4.17
N ASP A 363 -11.92 4.26 -5.22
CA ASP A 363 -12.70 5.48 -5.45
C ASP A 363 -13.75 5.75 -4.35
N ASP A 364 -14.12 4.73 -3.58
CA ASP A 364 -15.10 4.78 -2.48
C ASP A 364 -14.49 5.16 -1.11
N ALA A 365 -13.18 4.97 -0.93
CA ALA A 365 -12.51 5.24 0.34
C ALA A 365 -12.53 6.74 0.70
N ARG A 366 -12.76 7.08 1.97
CA ARG A 366 -12.81 8.46 2.47
C ARG A 366 -11.87 8.68 3.66
N GLY A 367 -11.55 9.94 3.94
CA GLY A 367 -10.66 10.31 5.03
C GLY A 367 -11.22 9.88 6.39
N ALA A 368 -10.46 9.12 7.17
CA ALA A 368 -10.93 8.51 8.42
C ALA A 368 -9.86 8.58 9.52
N LEU A 369 -10.19 9.24 10.64
CA LEU A 369 -9.36 9.35 11.84
C LEU A 369 -9.97 8.46 12.93
N VAL A 370 -9.26 7.41 13.35
CA VAL A 370 -9.76 6.36 14.26
C VAL A 370 -8.79 6.12 15.42
N GLY A 371 -9.25 5.43 16.46
CA GLY A 371 -8.42 5.16 17.66
C GLY A 371 -8.29 6.33 18.64
N LEU A 372 -9.18 7.32 18.54
CA LEU A 372 -9.24 8.46 19.47
C LEU A 372 -9.65 8.01 20.89
N THR A 373 -9.00 8.57 21.91
CA THR A 373 -9.34 8.36 23.33
C THR A 373 -9.29 9.68 24.10
N GLN A 374 -9.68 9.71 25.38
CA GLN A 374 -9.54 10.91 26.23
C GLN A 374 -8.08 11.33 26.47
N TYR A 375 -7.10 10.47 26.15
CA TYR A 375 -5.67 10.81 26.19
C TYR A 375 -5.18 11.48 24.89
N THR A 376 -5.93 11.37 23.80
CA THR A 376 -5.55 11.91 22.48
C THR A 376 -5.60 13.44 22.47
N ASP A 377 -4.59 14.06 21.87
CA ASP A 377 -4.52 15.50 21.65
C ASP A 377 -4.03 15.86 20.23
N LYS A 378 -3.83 17.16 19.97
CA LYS A 378 -3.37 17.66 18.67
C LYS A 378 -1.98 17.17 18.24
N HIS A 379 -1.10 16.82 19.17
CA HIS A 379 0.24 16.30 18.86
C HIS A 379 0.15 14.88 18.28
N HIS A 380 -0.73 14.06 18.86
CA HIS A 380 -1.05 12.72 18.36
C HIS A 380 -1.68 12.75 16.96
N ILE A 381 -2.54 13.74 16.67
CA ILE A 381 -3.16 13.91 15.34
C ILE A 381 -2.12 14.38 14.29
N ALA A 382 -1.25 15.34 14.65
CA ALA A 382 -0.13 15.75 13.80
C ALA A 382 0.80 14.57 13.49
N ARG A 383 1.14 13.77 14.50
CA ARG A 383 1.93 12.53 14.37
C ARG A 383 1.26 11.52 13.43
N ALA A 384 -0.02 11.22 13.63
CA ALA A 384 -0.78 10.27 12.81
C ALA A 384 -0.88 10.73 11.35
N THR A 385 -0.88 12.04 11.09
CA THR A 385 -0.91 12.61 9.74
C THR A 385 0.40 12.40 8.98
N LEU A 386 1.55 12.46 9.65
CA LEU A 386 2.82 12.07 9.04
C LEU A 386 2.92 10.55 8.85
N GLU A 387 2.55 9.78 9.87
CA GLU A 387 2.60 8.30 9.83
C GLU A 387 1.67 7.73 8.73
N ALA A 388 0.49 8.31 8.49
CA ALA A 388 -0.42 7.93 7.41
C ALA A 388 0.22 7.96 6.01
N VAL A 389 0.94 9.03 5.69
CA VAL A 389 1.65 9.17 4.41
C VAL A 389 2.80 8.16 4.35
N CYS A 390 3.51 7.94 5.46
CA CYS A 390 4.60 6.98 5.51
C CYS A 390 4.16 5.51 5.37
N TYR A 391 3.01 5.13 5.93
CA TYR A 391 2.38 3.82 5.70
C TYR A 391 1.89 3.68 4.25
N SER A 392 1.40 4.76 3.64
CA SER A 392 1.02 4.76 2.22
C SER A 392 2.24 4.54 1.32
N THR A 393 3.37 5.22 1.57
CA THR A 393 4.66 4.94 0.90
C THR A 393 5.08 3.47 1.05
N ARG A 394 4.92 2.90 2.27
CA ARG A 394 5.26 1.50 2.55
C ARG A 394 4.43 0.53 1.74
N ALA A 395 3.11 0.71 1.68
CA ALA A 395 2.22 -0.17 0.91
C ALA A 395 2.59 -0.20 -0.57
N ILE A 396 2.94 0.94 -1.16
CA ILE A 396 3.41 1.03 -2.54
C ILE A 396 4.79 0.35 -2.69
N LEU A 397 5.71 0.52 -1.73
CA LEU A 397 7.01 -0.16 -1.80
C LEU A 397 6.88 -1.69 -1.67
N GLU A 398 5.99 -2.18 -0.81
CA GLU A 398 5.70 -3.61 -0.70
C GLU A 398 5.12 -4.16 -2.02
N ALA A 399 4.22 -3.42 -2.68
CA ALA A 399 3.76 -3.74 -4.03
C ALA A 399 4.89 -3.74 -5.09
N MET A 400 5.82 -2.78 -5.03
CA MET A 400 6.98 -2.74 -5.95
C MET A 400 7.89 -3.96 -5.77
N ASN A 401 8.12 -4.39 -4.53
CA ASN A 401 8.92 -5.57 -4.21
C ASN A 401 8.24 -6.88 -4.63
N MET A 402 6.89 -6.91 -4.67
CA MET A 402 6.12 -8.06 -5.17
C MET A 402 6.10 -8.13 -6.70
N ASP A 403 6.02 -6.99 -7.40
CA ASP A 403 6.15 -6.95 -8.87
C ASP A 403 7.59 -7.20 -9.35
N ARG A 404 8.59 -6.70 -8.60
CA ARG A 404 10.02 -6.79 -8.92
C ARG A 404 10.80 -7.24 -7.68
N SER A 405 11.30 -8.48 -7.70
CA SER A 405 12.06 -9.09 -6.59
C SER A 405 13.48 -8.51 -6.42
N VAL A 406 13.57 -7.21 -6.09
CA VAL A 406 14.79 -6.44 -5.91
C VAL A 406 14.66 -5.64 -4.61
N SER A 407 15.52 -5.93 -3.63
CA SER A 407 15.48 -5.23 -2.34
C SER A 407 15.98 -3.78 -2.49
N LEU A 408 15.10 -2.80 -2.28
CA LEU A 408 15.48 -1.38 -2.22
C LEU A 408 16.44 -1.15 -1.05
N LYS A 409 17.66 -0.65 -1.33
CA LYS A 409 18.70 -0.44 -0.31
C LYS A 409 18.51 0.84 0.52
N ALA A 410 17.90 1.88 -0.07
CA ALA A 410 17.53 3.13 0.57
C ALA A 410 16.49 3.85 -0.29
N LEU A 411 15.53 4.54 0.31
CA LEU A 411 14.57 5.39 -0.41
C LEU A 411 15.12 6.81 -0.52
N LYS A 412 15.15 7.39 -1.72
CA LYS A 412 15.40 8.83 -1.89
C LYS A 412 14.12 9.64 -1.70
N ALA A 413 14.21 10.81 -1.07
CA ALA A 413 13.06 11.65 -0.72
C ALA A 413 13.28 13.11 -1.13
N ASP A 414 12.26 13.74 -1.71
CA ASP A 414 12.24 15.18 -2.03
C ASP A 414 10.80 15.75 -1.91
N GLY A 415 10.58 17.00 -2.34
CA GLY A 415 9.29 17.68 -2.19
C GLY A 415 9.05 18.26 -0.79
N GLY A 416 7.94 18.97 -0.63
CA GLY A 416 7.65 19.81 0.54
C GLY A 416 7.67 19.09 1.89
N MET A 417 7.04 17.91 2.03
CA MET A 417 7.04 17.22 3.33
C MET A 417 8.42 16.64 3.69
N SER A 418 9.35 16.47 2.73
CA SER A 418 10.71 16.02 3.03
C SER A 418 11.48 16.99 3.94
N ASN A 419 11.03 18.25 4.05
CA ASN A 419 11.57 19.23 4.98
C ASN A 419 11.32 18.87 6.46
N SER A 420 10.34 17.99 6.76
CA SER A 420 10.11 17.48 8.11
C SER A 420 11.08 16.34 8.43
N ASP A 421 12.01 16.59 9.34
CA ASP A 421 12.93 15.58 9.88
C ASP A 421 12.16 14.46 10.60
N GLN A 422 11.04 14.77 11.28
CA GLN A 422 10.14 13.75 11.83
C GLN A 422 9.56 12.88 10.72
N CYS A 423 9.06 13.45 9.62
CA CYS A 423 8.49 12.69 8.51
C CYS A 423 9.52 11.75 7.87
N MET A 424 10.76 12.20 7.66
CA MET A 424 11.82 11.38 7.06
C MET A 424 12.30 10.27 8.01
N GLN A 425 12.40 10.57 9.31
CA GLN A 425 12.74 9.58 10.32
C GLN A 425 11.62 8.57 10.55
N ILE A 426 10.36 9.01 10.56
CA ILE A 426 9.18 8.13 10.54
C ILE A 426 9.23 7.23 9.30
N GLN A 427 9.55 7.79 8.13
CA GLN A 427 9.60 7.00 6.90
C GLN A 427 10.68 5.91 6.95
N ALA A 428 11.87 6.21 7.48
CA ALA A 428 12.93 5.22 7.69
C ALA A 428 12.52 4.15 8.71
N ASP A 429 11.98 4.57 9.87
CA ASP A 429 11.44 3.69 10.90
C ASP A 429 10.33 2.76 10.37
N VAL A 430 9.48 3.26 9.46
CA VAL A 430 8.34 2.52 8.89
C VAL A 430 8.79 1.57 7.78
N LEU A 431 9.77 1.92 6.95
CA LEU A 431 10.25 1.05 5.86
C LEU A 431 11.28 0.01 6.31
N GLY A 432 12.05 0.28 7.37
CA GLY A 432 13.17 -0.58 7.78
C GLY A 432 14.42 -0.43 6.91
N ILE A 433 14.47 0.59 6.05
CA ILE A 433 15.63 0.95 5.23
C ILE A 433 15.96 2.44 5.40
N PRO A 434 17.21 2.87 5.14
CA PRO A 434 17.56 4.29 5.18
C PRO A 434 16.73 5.14 4.22
N VAL A 435 16.43 6.37 4.63
CA VAL A 435 15.88 7.42 3.77
C VAL A 435 16.96 8.47 3.52
N SER A 436 17.25 8.74 2.25
CA SER A 436 18.18 9.79 1.81
C SER A 436 17.41 11.03 1.38
N ARG A 437 17.90 12.21 1.75
CA ARG A 437 17.32 13.51 1.40
C ARG A 437 18.40 14.48 0.90
N PRO A 438 18.46 14.83 -0.40
CA PRO A 438 19.45 15.77 -0.93
C PRO A 438 19.27 17.19 -0.37
N SER A 439 20.32 18.02 -0.45
CA SER A 439 20.24 19.44 -0.09
C SER A 439 19.57 20.26 -1.20
N MET A 440 19.76 19.90 -2.48
CA MET A 440 18.97 20.39 -3.61
C MET A 440 17.56 19.78 -3.61
N ARG A 441 16.50 20.61 -3.47
CA ARG A 441 15.11 20.13 -3.28
C ARG A 441 14.24 20.10 -4.54
N ASP A 442 14.51 20.95 -5.54
CA ASP A 442 13.81 20.93 -6.83
C ASP A 442 14.41 19.86 -7.76
N THR A 443 14.31 18.59 -7.36
CA THR A 443 14.88 17.45 -8.10
C THR A 443 14.27 17.28 -9.49
N SER A 444 12.98 17.63 -9.68
CA SER A 444 12.34 17.71 -11.00
C SER A 444 13.06 18.67 -11.94
N ALA A 445 13.32 19.91 -11.50
CA ALA A 445 14.04 20.89 -12.30
C ALA A 445 15.50 20.47 -12.56
N LEU A 446 16.15 19.86 -11.56
CA LEU A 446 17.52 19.33 -11.71
C LEU A 446 17.57 18.18 -12.74
N GLY A 447 16.57 17.30 -12.79
CA GLY A 447 16.50 16.23 -13.79
C GLY A 447 16.26 16.74 -15.21
N ALA A 448 15.40 17.75 -15.37
CA ALA A 448 15.25 18.46 -16.65
C ALA A 448 16.57 19.14 -17.08
N ALA A 449 17.31 19.70 -16.11
CA ALA A 449 18.62 20.27 -16.37
C ALA A 449 19.66 19.21 -16.78
N PHE A 450 19.70 18.05 -16.11
CA PHE A 450 20.56 16.93 -16.51
C PHE A 450 20.25 16.43 -17.91
N ALA A 451 18.97 16.27 -18.27
CA ALA A 451 18.56 15.90 -19.62
C ALA A 451 19.05 16.91 -20.68
N ALA A 452 18.82 18.20 -20.45
CA ALA A 452 19.29 19.24 -21.36
C ALA A 452 20.83 19.30 -21.43
N GLY A 453 21.52 19.13 -20.31
CA GLY A 453 22.98 19.14 -20.22
C GLY A 453 23.66 17.92 -20.83
N LEU A 454 23.00 16.75 -20.88
CA LEU A 454 23.44 15.58 -21.64
C LEU A 454 23.38 15.88 -23.14
N ALA A 455 22.21 16.26 -23.64
CA ALA A 455 22.02 16.62 -25.04
C ALA A 455 22.93 17.78 -25.49
N SER A 456 23.17 18.77 -24.61
CA SER A 456 24.04 19.91 -24.90
C SER A 456 25.53 19.68 -24.64
N ASN A 457 25.91 18.46 -24.20
CA ASN A 457 27.28 18.06 -23.87
C ASN A 457 27.97 18.93 -22.79
N ILE A 458 27.23 19.34 -21.74
CA ILE A 458 27.84 19.78 -20.46
C ILE A 458 28.27 18.55 -19.65
N TRP A 459 27.42 17.53 -19.58
CA TRP A 459 27.76 16.20 -19.07
C TRP A 459 27.78 15.20 -20.22
N LYS A 460 28.75 14.29 -20.22
CA LYS A 460 28.97 13.31 -21.30
C LYS A 460 28.18 12.01 -21.13
N GLY A 461 27.55 11.80 -19.97
CA GLY A 461 26.84 10.58 -19.64
C GLY A 461 26.46 10.50 -18.16
N ILE A 462 25.81 9.40 -17.77
CA ILE A 462 25.33 9.16 -16.41
C ILE A 462 26.46 9.21 -15.38
N ASP A 463 27.62 8.61 -15.65
CA ASP A 463 28.74 8.61 -14.69
C ASP A 463 29.40 9.99 -14.56
N ASP A 464 29.36 10.79 -15.63
CA ASP A 464 29.85 12.18 -15.65
C ASP A 464 28.93 13.09 -14.81
N ILE A 465 27.62 12.85 -14.80
CA ILE A 465 26.68 13.45 -13.84
C ILE A 465 27.01 13.00 -12.42
N LYS A 466 27.12 11.68 -12.17
CA LYS A 466 27.40 11.12 -10.83
C LYS A 466 28.68 11.69 -10.21
N GLN A 467 29.73 11.88 -11.02
CA GLN A 467 31.04 12.36 -10.56
C GLN A 467 31.10 13.89 -10.39
N ASN A 468 30.61 14.67 -11.37
CA ASN A 468 30.78 16.13 -11.36
C ASN A 468 29.70 16.88 -10.56
N THR A 469 28.61 16.21 -10.16
CA THR A 469 27.49 16.81 -9.41
C THR A 469 27.36 16.24 -7.99
N PRO A 470 28.41 16.24 -7.13
CA PRO A 470 28.33 15.68 -5.79
C PRO A 470 27.34 16.48 -4.94
N GLU A 471 26.26 15.81 -4.55
CA GLU A 471 25.16 16.37 -3.75
C GLU A 471 25.35 15.97 -2.28
N ARG A 472 25.07 16.87 -1.34
CA ARG A 472 25.00 16.48 0.08
C ARG A 472 23.64 15.86 0.34
N GLU A 473 23.62 14.64 0.88
CA GLU A 473 22.40 13.97 1.34
C GLU A 473 22.39 13.90 2.87
N ASP A 474 21.27 14.28 3.51
CA ASP A 474 20.99 13.94 4.90
C ASP A 474 20.45 12.50 4.94
N MET A 475 20.99 11.67 5.84
CA MET A 475 20.66 10.23 5.92
C MET A 475 19.90 9.90 7.21
N PHE A 476 18.66 9.43 7.07
CA PHE A 476 17.80 8.97 8.15
C PHE A 476 17.84 7.45 8.22
N TYR A 477 18.37 6.88 9.30
CA TYR A 477 18.45 5.43 9.50
C TYR A 477 17.28 4.93 10.36
N PRO A 478 16.73 3.72 10.11
CA PRO A 478 15.63 3.18 10.91
C PRO A 478 16.01 3.07 12.39
N ARG A 479 15.16 3.61 13.27
CA ARG A 479 15.31 3.47 14.73
C ARG A 479 14.30 2.45 15.22
N TRP A 480 14.76 1.21 15.28
CA TRP A 480 14.09 0.11 15.96
C TRP A 480 14.83 -0.17 17.26
N ASP A 481 14.15 0.09 18.37
CA ASP A 481 14.41 -0.58 19.64
C ASP A 481 13.77 -1.97 19.62
N ASP A 482 14.26 -2.88 20.47
CA ASP A 482 13.84 -4.29 20.47
C ASP A 482 12.34 -4.46 20.72
N GLU A 483 11.72 -3.54 21.48
CA GLU A 483 10.26 -3.47 21.60
C GLU A 483 9.57 -2.89 20.36
N GLY A 484 10.07 -1.77 19.81
CA GLY A 484 9.40 -1.02 18.74
C GLY A 484 9.31 -1.77 17.42
N CYS A 485 10.26 -2.69 17.16
CA CYS A 485 10.17 -3.62 16.04
C CYS A 485 8.87 -4.46 16.10
N SER A 486 8.49 -4.94 17.29
CA SER A 486 7.23 -5.67 17.51
C SER A 486 5.99 -4.76 17.50
N LYS A 487 6.10 -3.54 18.06
CA LYS A 487 4.96 -2.62 18.23
C LYS A 487 4.60 -1.83 16.96
N LYS A 488 5.54 -1.67 16.01
CA LYS A 488 5.26 -1.09 14.68
C LYS A 488 4.70 -2.11 13.68
N GLN A 489 4.77 -3.42 13.94
CA GLN A 489 4.13 -4.46 13.11
C GLN A 489 2.60 -4.43 13.07
N PRO A 490 1.83 -4.38 14.20
CA PRO A 490 0.37 -4.41 14.15
C PRO A 490 -0.25 -3.22 13.39
N ALA A 491 0.47 -2.10 13.26
CA ALA A 491 0.06 -0.98 12.42
C ALA A 491 -0.11 -1.36 10.93
N LEU A 492 0.65 -2.35 10.41
CA LEU A 492 0.45 -2.86 9.05
C LEU A 492 -0.94 -3.48 8.86
N ASN A 493 -1.51 -4.07 9.90
CA ASN A 493 -2.77 -4.81 9.78
C ASN A 493 -3.98 -3.87 9.76
N VAL A 494 -3.87 -2.68 10.35
CA VAL A 494 -4.93 -1.64 10.31
C VAL A 494 -5.09 -1.09 8.89
N THR A 495 -3.99 -0.92 8.15
CA THR A 495 -4.03 -0.51 6.73
C THR A 495 -4.39 -1.64 5.75
N LYS A 496 -4.35 -2.90 6.19
CA LYS A 496 -4.74 -4.08 5.38
C LYS A 496 -6.26 -4.37 5.43
N GLY A 497 -7.06 -3.39 5.84
CA GLY A 497 -8.53 -3.44 5.79
C GLY A 497 -9.04 -3.61 4.35
N ALA A 498 -9.31 -4.87 3.98
CA ALA A 498 -9.67 -5.39 2.66
C ALA A 498 -8.52 -5.38 1.61
N GLY A 499 -7.91 -6.56 1.36
CA GLY A 499 -7.23 -6.80 0.08
C GLY A 499 -6.16 -7.90 -0.01
N ALA A 500 -5.47 -8.30 1.07
CA ALA A 500 -4.32 -9.21 0.96
C ALA A 500 -4.21 -10.20 2.14
N SER A 501 -4.43 -11.48 1.86
CA SER A 501 -4.60 -12.56 2.84
C SER A 501 -3.33 -13.40 3.07
N HIS A 502 -2.32 -12.84 3.73
CA HIS A 502 -1.14 -13.63 4.14
C HIS A 502 -1.44 -14.45 5.40
N LEU A 503 -1.39 -15.78 5.29
CA LEU A 503 -1.48 -16.69 6.42
C LEU A 503 -0.23 -16.53 7.32
N SER A 504 -0.41 -16.03 8.53
CA SER A 504 0.68 -15.92 9.52
C SER A 504 0.17 -16.08 10.96
N GLY A 505 1.11 -16.44 11.85
CA GLY A 505 1.11 -16.34 13.29
C GLY A 505 -0.16 -16.84 13.97
N ARG A 506 -0.33 -18.17 14.10
CA ARG A 506 -1.46 -18.77 14.83
C ARG A 506 -1.08 -19.91 15.75
N SER A 507 -1.91 -20.14 16.76
CA SER A 507 -1.91 -21.36 17.57
C SER A 507 -3.15 -22.22 17.31
N SER A 508 -2.98 -23.54 17.43
CA SER A 508 -4.00 -24.57 17.25
C SER A 508 -4.83 -24.49 15.95
N PRO A 509 -4.23 -24.28 14.76
CA PRO A 509 -4.93 -24.54 13.51
C PRO A 509 -5.06 -26.05 13.28
N SER A 510 -5.97 -26.43 12.39
CA SER A 510 -6.14 -27.83 12.00
C SER A 510 -5.86 -27.97 10.51
N CYS A 511 -4.86 -28.79 10.18
CA CYS A 511 -4.36 -28.94 8.81
C CYS A 511 -4.32 -30.40 8.33
N GLY A 512 -4.31 -30.60 7.01
CA GLY A 512 -4.14 -31.91 6.39
C GLY A 512 -3.77 -31.86 4.90
N TYR A 513 -3.37 -33.00 4.33
CA TYR A 513 -2.87 -33.10 2.96
C TYR A 513 -3.92 -33.66 1.99
N LEU A 514 -4.35 -32.86 1.00
CA LEU A 514 -5.34 -33.21 -0.02
C LEU A 514 -4.86 -32.79 -1.40
N ASN A 515 -5.18 -33.54 -2.46
CA ASN A 515 -4.96 -33.15 -3.86
C ASN A 515 -3.64 -32.38 -4.12
N SER A 516 -2.51 -32.91 -3.63
CA SER A 516 -1.15 -32.36 -3.75
C SER A 516 -0.85 -31.00 -3.09
N GLY A 517 -1.70 -30.55 -2.15
CA GLY A 517 -1.44 -29.40 -1.29
C GLY A 517 -1.77 -29.68 0.19
N ILE A 518 -1.18 -28.90 1.09
CA ILE A 518 -1.58 -28.87 2.50
C ILE A 518 -2.65 -27.79 2.67
N TYR A 519 -3.74 -28.14 3.34
CA TYR A 519 -4.86 -27.26 3.66
C TYR A 519 -4.85 -26.99 5.16
N CYS A 520 -5.14 -25.77 5.58
CA CYS A 520 -5.23 -25.36 6.99
C CYS A 520 -6.50 -24.52 7.22
N TYR A 521 -7.17 -24.78 8.34
CA TYR A 521 -8.38 -24.08 8.78
C TYR A 521 -8.29 -23.74 10.27
N GLY A 522 -8.81 -22.58 10.66
CA GLY A 522 -8.89 -22.16 12.05
C GLY A 522 -7.57 -21.67 12.65
N GLY A 523 -7.60 -21.50 13.98
CA GLY A 523 -6.50 -21.08 14.83
C GLY A 523 -6.70 -19.69 15.44
N ASP A 524 -6.16 -19.47 16.64
CA ASP A 524 -6.09 -18.15 17.28
C ASP A 524 -4.87 -17.41 16.73
N ILE A 525 -5.08 -16.22 16.18
CA ILE A 525 -4.03 -15.34 15.60
C ILE A 525 -3.56 -14.24 16.58
N THR A 526 -3.98 -14.29 17.85
CA THR A 526 -3.70 -13.24 18.83
C THR A 526 -2.43 -13.50 19.65
N LYS A 527 -1.38 -12.71 19.40
CA LYS A 527 -0.07 -12.84 20.09
C LYS A 527 -0.08 -12.47 21.59
N TYR A 528 -1.25 -12.27 22.22
CA TYR A 528 -1.38 -11.88 23.64
C TYR A 528 -2.61 -12.50 24.33
N TYR A 529 -2.39 -13.06 25.52
CA TYR A 529 -3.30 -13.91 26.33
C TYR A 529 -4.61 -13.26 26.86
N SER A 530 -5.05 -12.09 26.35
CA SER A 530 -6.19 -11.35 26.92
C SER A 530 -7.39 -11.14 25.97
N THR A 531 -7.27 -11.52 24.71
CA THR A 531 -8.35 -11.44 23.70
C THR A 531 -8.15 -12.55 22.68
N TYR A 532 -9.21 -13.26 22.29
CA TYR A 532 -9.16 -14.25 21.21
C TYR A 532 -9.63 -13.63 19.89
N THR A 533 -8.85 -13.84 18.84
CA THR A 533 -9.10 -13.40 17.46
C THR A 533 -8.85 -14.62 16.59
N ILE A 534 -9.88 -15.09 15.90
CA ILE A 534 -9.82 -16.35 15.17
C ILE A 534 -9.74 -16.05 13.68
N ASP A 535 -9.07 -16.92 12.93
CA ASP A 535 -9.12 -16.93 11.48
C ASP A 535 -9.80 -18.22 11.00
N ASP A 536 -11.06 -18.09 10.59
CA ASP A 536 -11.95 -19.16 10.13
C ASP A 536 -12.01 -19.30 8.59
N ALA A 537 -11.06 -18.69 7.88
CA ALA A 537 -10.87 -18.94 6.47
C ALA A 537 -10.10 -20.25 6.21
N LEU A 538 -10.28 -20.79 5.00
CA LEU A 538 -9.56 -21.97 4.52
C LEU A 538 -8.42 -21.56 3.61
N TYR A 539 -7.22 -22.04 3.93
CA TYR A 539 -6.00 -21.77 3.18
C TYR A 539 -5.38 -23.04 2.64
N LYS A 540 -4.65 -22.90 1.53
CA LYS A 540 -3.93 -23.98 0.85
C LYS A 540 -2.51 -23.54 0.52
N ILE A 541 -1.55 -24.43 0.67
CA ILE A 541 -0.25 -24.36 0.00
C ILE A 541 -0.10 -25.59 -0.90
N ASP A 542 0.22 -25.38 -2.18
CA ASP A 542 0.64 -26.48 -3.06
C ASP A 542 2.05 -26.93 -2.69
N ILE A 543 2.29 -28.24 -2.65
CA ILE A 543 3.61 -28.83 -2.38
C ILE A 543 4.13 -29.68 -3.54
N ASN A 544 3.45 -29.63 -4.69
CA ASN A 544 3.72 -30.44 -5.88
C ASN A 544 4.83 -29.85 -6.77
N PHE A 545 5.94 -29.41 -6.17
CA PHE A 545 7.04 -28.76 -6.89
C PHE A 545 8.14 -29.75 -7.30
N THR A 546 8.68 -29.57 -8.51
CA THR A 546 9.75 -30.40 -9.09
C THR A 546 11.15 -29.80 -8.94
N GLU A 547 11.27 -28.66 -8.27
CA GLU A 547 12.50 -27.88 -8.08
C GLU A 547 12.74 -27.63 -6.59
N GLU A 548 13.99 -27.73 -6.15
CA GLU A 548 14.40 -27.63 -4.75
C GLU A 548 14.19 -26.21 -4.18
N MET A 549 13.26 -26.08 -3.23
CA MET A 549 12.89 -24.82 -2.57
C MET A 549 13.19 -24.86 -1.07
N LEU A 550 13.67 -23.77 -0.48
CA LEU A 550 13.88 -23.70 0.97
C LEU A 550 12.52 -23.61 1.68
N LEU A 551 12.34 -24.29 2.83
CA LEU A 551 11.04 -24.31 3.53
C LEU A 551 10.55 -22.91 3.92
N LYS A 552 11.48 -22.02 4.29
CA LYS A 552 11.20 -20.61 4.61
C LYS A 552 10.53 -19.85 3.45
N ASP A 553 10.78 -20.25 2.20
CA ASP A 553 10.24 -19.59 1.01
C ASP A 553 8.79 -20.04 0.78
N LEU A 554 8.49 -21.30 1.10
CA LEU A 554 7.14 -21.87 1.04
C LEU A 554 6.17 -21.16 1.99
N ASN A 555 6.62 -20.68 3.15
CA ASN A 555 5.80 -19.90 4.08
C ASN A 555 5.13 -18.66 3.45
N THR A 556 5.67 -18.13 2.34
CA THR A 556 5.07 -16.99 1.63
C THR A 556 3.97 -17.37 0.63
N LYS A 557 3.78 -18.67 0.34
CA LYS A 557 2.95 -19.19 -0.76
C LYS A 557 1.55 -19.66 -0.38
N TRP A 558 1.09 -19.40 0.84
CA TRP A 558 -0.26 -19.75 1.25
C TRP A 558 -1.32 -18.91 0.53
N VAL A 559 -2.29 -19.57 -0.09
CA VAL A 559 -3.42 -18.98 -0.81
C VAL A 559 -4.70 -19.20 -0.01
N GLN A 560 -5.47 -18.13 0.26
CA GLN A 560 -6.82 -18.24 0.81
C GLN A 560 -7.76 -18.73 -0.31
N ILE A 561 -8.48 -19.84 -0.06
CA ILE A 561 -9.34 -20.50 -1.07
C ILE A 561 -10.84 -20.46 -0.73
N SER A 562 -11.19 -20.18 0.53
CA SER A 562 -12.55 -19.88 0.99
C SER A 562 -12.46 -18.86 2.13
N SER A 563 -13.24 -17.79 2.09
CA SER A 563 -13.07 -16.62 2.98
C SER A 563 -13.98 -16.56 4.21
N ILE A 564 -14.89 -17.54 4.37
CA ILE A 564 -15.64 -17.95 5.58
C ILE A 564 -16.39 -19.24 5.21
N ASN A 565 -16.74 -20.11 6.18
CA ASN A 565 -17.66 -21.23 5.94
C ASN A 565 -19.12 -20.72 5.90
N PRO A 566 -19.89 -20.89 4.80
CA PRO A 566 -21.26 -20.37 4.70
C PRO A 566 -22.27 -21.03 5.66
N PHE A 567 -21.91 -22.10 6.36
CA PHE A 567 -22.78 -22.76 7.34
C PHE A 567 -22.59 -22.28 8.79
N GLU A 568 -21.69 -21.33 9.04
CA GLU A 568 -21.35 -20.86 10.39
C GLU A 568 -21.44 -19.35 10.55
N THR A 569 -21.85 -18.92 11.74
CA THR A 569 -21.97 -17.52 12.15
C THR A 569 -20.97 -17.14 13.24
N GLU A 570 -20.12 -18.07 13.67
CA GLU A 570 -19.27 -18.00 14.87
C GLU A 570 -17.97 -18.78 14.63
N GLN A 571 -16.82 -18.15 14.81
CA GLN A 571 -15.50 -18.70 14.46
C GLN A 571 -15.04 -19.84 15.40
N ARG A 572 -14.17 -20.76 14.94
CA ARG A 572 -13.72 -21.96 15.69
C ARG A 572 -12.23 -21.96 16.13
N ILE A 573 -11.98 -22.26 17.40
CA ILE A 573 -10.67 -22.68 17.96
C ILE A 573 -10.65 -24.20 18.20
N ASN A 574 -9.49 -24.85 18.03
CA ASN A 574 -9.29 -26.30 18.24
C ASN A 574 -10.33 -27.23 17.54
N PRO A 575 -10.72 -27.00 16.26
CA PRO A 575 -11.68 -27.88 15.61
C PRO A 575 -11.03 -29.22 15.21
N GLN A 576 -11.74 -30.32 15.39
CA GLN A 576 -11.29 -31.67 15.02
C GLN A 576 -11.28 -31.76 13.48
N PHE A 577 -10.22 -32.27 12.86
CA PHE A 577 -10.05 -32.28 11.40
C PHE A 577 -9.57 -33.66 10.93
N ALA A 578 -10.24 -34.23 9.93
CA ALA A 578 -9.86 -35.50 9.30
C ALA A 578 -9.90 -35.40 7.77
N VAL A 579 -8.81 -35.79 7.12
CA VAL A 579 -8.78 -36.00 5.66
C VAL A 579 -9.38 -37.36 5.34
N LEU A 580 -10.27 -37.41 4.36
CA LEU A 580 -10.84 -38.66 3.85
C LEU A 580 -9.85 -39.41 2.95
N SER A 581 -9.92 -40.73 2.93
CA SER A 581 -9.00 -41.59 2.19
C SER A 581 -9.00 -41.42 0.67
N ASP A 582 -9.99 -40.71 0.10
CA ASP A 582 -9.95 -40.24 -1.30
C ASP A 582 -8.97 -39.08 -1.57
N LYS A 583 -8.45 -38.45 -0.50
CA LYS A 583 -7.59 -37.26 -0.49
C LYS A 583 -8.15 -36.04 -1.24
N LYS A 584 -9.47 -35.99 -1.41
CA LYS A 584 -10.23 -34.90 -2.04
C LYS A 584 -11.10 -34.16 -1.05
N ARG A 585 -11.65 -34.85 -0.07
CA ARG A 585 -12.53 -34.30 0.98
C ARG A 585 -11.84 -34.27 2.35
N PHE A 586 -12.22 -33.31 3.19
CA PHE A 586 -11.96 -33.37 4.63
C PHE A 586 -13.23 -33.06 5.43
N ILE A 587 -13.31 -33.56 6.66
CA ILE A 587 -14.39 -33.28 7.61
C ILE A 587 -13.83 -32.51 8.81
N ILE A 588 -14.60 -31.50 9.25
CA ILE A 588 -14.35 -30.73 10.46
C ILE A 588 -15.50 -30.93 11.45
N ASN A 589 -15.17 -31.17 12.72
CA ASN A 589 -16.13 -31.45 13.80
C ASN A 589 -15.72 -30.73 15.09
N GLY A 590 -16.67 -30.33 15.93
CA GLY A 590 -16.35 -29.74 17.24
C GLY A 590 -15.52 -28.44 17.18
N GLY A 591 -14.75 -28.17 18.23
CA GLY A 591 -14.03 -26.90 18.44
C GLY A 591 -14.82 -25.92 19.32
N ARG A 592 -14.17 -24.86 19.80
CA ARG A 592 -14.74 -23.83 20.69
C ARG A 592 -15.17 -22.59 19.89
N ARG A 593 -16.28 -21.95 20.29
CA ARG A 593 -16.74 -20.68 19.71
C ARG A 593 -16.31 -19.48 20.55
N ASN A 594 -16.08 -18.35 19.90
CA ASN A 594 -15.73 -17.06 20.51
C ASN A 594 -16.88 -16.07 20.30
N MET A 595 -17.71 -15.90 21.33
CA MET A 595 -18.81 -14.93 21.31
C MET A 595 -18.32 -13.64 21.99
N ASN A 596 -18.10 -12.59 21.21
CA ASN A 596 -17.73 -11.24 21.68
C ASN A 596 -16.49 -11.21 22.62
N GLY A 597 -15.45 -11.99 22.31
CA GLY A 597 -14.20 -12.07 23.08
C GLY A 597 -14.25 -13.06 24.25
N ILE A 598 -15.38 -13.71 24.50
CA ILE A 598 -15.53 -14.76 25.49
C ILE A 598 -15.60 -16.11 24.76
N VAL A 599 -14.73 -17.05 25.14
CA VAL A 599 -14.77 -18.42 24.60
C VAL A 599 -15.85 -19.21 25.36
N ILE A 600 -17.05 -19.25 24.78
CA ILE A 600 -18.22 -19.91 25.36
C ILE A 600 -18.89 -20.83 24.33
N ASN A 601 -19.14 -22.06 24.78
CA ASN A 601 -19.68 -23.19 24.02
C ASN A 601 -18.72 -23.82 22.99
N THR A 602 -19.07 -25.04 22.60
CA THR A 602 -18.42 -25.78 21.51
C THR A 602 -19.31 -25.79 20.28
N ALA A 603 -18.71 -25.82 19.09
CA ALA A 603 -19.43 -25.86 17.82
C ALA A 603 -19.99 -27.27 17.60
N ASN A 604 -21.30 -27.43 17.78
CA ASN A 604 -21.99 -28.73 17.61
C ASN A 604 -22.09 -29.20 16.15
N GLU A 605 -21.54 -28.45 15.19
CA GLU A 605 -21.77 -28.61 13.77
C GLU A 605 -20.64 -29.39 13.09
N THR A 606 -21.00 -30.47 12.38
CA THR A 606 -20.09 -31.26 11.56
C THR A 606 -20.21 -30.78 10.11
N ILE A 607 -19.07 -30.48 9.49
CA ILE A 607 -19.00 -29.97 8.12
C ILE A 607 -17.99 -30.78 7.31
N MET A 608 -18.17 -30.79 5.99
CA MET A 608 -17.26 -31.38 5.02
C MET A 608 -16.88 -30.34 3.98
N TYR A 609 -15.65 -30.40 3.47
CA TYR A 609 -15.20 -29.63 2.33
C TYR A 609 -14.73 -30.56 1.22
N ASP A 610 -15.13 -30.29 -0.01
CA ASP A 610 -14.63 -30.96 -1.22
C ASP A 610 -13.69 -30.03 -1.99
N SER A 611 -12.41 -30.41 -2.10
CA SER A 611 -11.37 -29.63 -2.79
C SER A 611 -11.39 -29.73 -4.32
N VAL A 612 -12.20 -30.63 -4.89
CA VAL A 612 -12.45 -30.70 -6.34
C VAL A 612 -13.60 -29.78 -6.73
N GLY A 613 -14.64 -29.69 -5.88
CA GLY A 613 -15.76 -28.77 -6.07
C GLY A 613 -15.50 -27.33 -5.61
N ASN A 614 -14.57 -27.12 -4.66
CA ASN A 614 -14.52 -25.93 -3.79
C ASN A 614 -15.87 -25.67 -3.10
N THR A 615 -16.46 -26.74 -2.54
CA THR A 615 -17.79 -26.73 -1.94
C THR A 615 -17.76 -27.24 -0.51
N TRP A 616 -18.34 -26.46 0.40
CA TRP A 616 -18.69 -26.93 1.73
C TRP A 616 -20.02 -27.71 1.71
N GLN A 617 -20.16 -28.68 2.60
CA GLN A 617 -21.40 -29.39 2.89
C GLN A 617 -21.59 -29.51 4.41
N ARG A 618 -22.80 -29.25 4.90
CA ARG A 618 -23.20 -29.56 6.29
C ARG A 618 -23.55 -31.04 6.42
N LEU A 619 -23.04 -31.70 7.45
CA LEU A 619 -23.34 -33.10 7.78
C LEU A 619 -24.26 -33.19 9.03
N PRO A 620 -24.88 -34.35 9.31
CA PRO A 620 -25.69 -34.54 10.51
C PRO A 620 -24.89 -34.33 11.80
N SER A 621 -25.12 -33.17 12.43
CA SER A 621 -24.58 -32.79 13.73
C SER A 621 -25.19 -33.64 14.84
N HIS A 622 -24.37 -34.42 15.56
CA HIS A 622 -24.82 -35.13 16.75
C HIS A 622 -23.73 -35.21 17.84
N LEU A 623 -24.03 -34.67 19.02
CA LEU A 623 -23.33 -35.01 20.26
C LEU A 623 -24.31 -35.84 21.11
N PRO A 624 -24.09 -37.15 21.34
CA PRO A 624 -24.94 -37.98 22.20
C PRO A 624 -24.77 -37.68 23.71
N TRP A 625 -24.60 -36.41 24.08
CA TRP A 625 -24.06 -35.96 25.36
C TRP A 625 -24.82 -34.75 25.91
N ASP A 626 -25.84 -34.97 26.74
CA ASP A 626 -26.60 -33.90 27.43
C ASP A 626 -25.66 -32.89 28.10
N ASN A 627 -25.59 -31.67 27.56
CA ASN A 627 -24.80 -30.54 28.08
C ASN A 627 -23.32 -30.88 28.38
N THR A 628 -22.62 -31.56 27.47
CA THR A 628 -21.20 -31.92 27.66
C THR A 628 -20.34 -31.45 26.47
N GLN A 629 -19.44 -30.47 26.70
CA GLN A 629 -18.72 -29.73 25.66
C GLN A 629 -17.37 -30.38 25.27
N VAL A 630 -17.18 -30.85 24.03
CA VAL A 630 -15.93 -31.53 23.59
C VAL A 630 -14.86 -30.52 23.14
N ALA A 631 -13.83 -30.31 23.97
CA ALA A 631 -12.91 -29.18 23.83
C ALA A 631 -11.54 -29.45 23.16
N PHE A 632 -11.13 -30.73 22.99
CA PHE A 632 -9.86 -31.17 22.40
C PHE A 632 -10.00 -32.60 21.85
N ALA A 633 -9.61 -32.86 20.60
CA ALA A 633 -9.51 -34.22 20.03
C ALA A 633 -8.74 -34.22 18.70
N THR A 634 -8.13 -35.35 18.33
CA THR A 634 -7.62 -35.60 16.96
C THR A 634 -8.59 -36.51 16.20
N ALA A 635 -8.69 -36.40 14.88
CA ALA A 635 -9.55 -37.24 14.06
C ALA A 635 -8.76 -37.96 12.96
N VAL A 636 -9.13 -39.21 12.66
CA VAL A 636 -8.40 -40.09 11.72
C VAL A 636 -9.43 -40.91 10.94
N ASP A 637 -9.28 -40.96 9.60
CA ASP A 637 -10.07 -41.86 8.76
C ASP A 637 -9.59 -43.32 8.93
N PHE A 638 -10.53 -44.22 9.21
CA PHE A 638 -10.28 -45.66 9.26
C PHE A 638 -11.05 -46.34 8.15
N GLN A 639 -10.32 -46.89 7.17
CA GLN A 639 -10.88 -47.86 6.23
C GLN A 639 -11.14 -49.19 6.95
N ALA A 640 -12.19 -49.22 7.77
CA ALA A 640 -12.84 -50.43 8.23
C ALA A 640 -13.37 -51.22 7.02
N LYS A 641 -13.45 -52.54 7.13
CA LYS A 641 -13.86 -53.45 6.03
C LYS A 641 -15.33 -53.29 5.57
N THR A 642 -16.03 -52.26 6.01
CA THR A 642 -17.48 -52.07 5.86
C THR A 642 -17.91 -50.69 5.34
N GLY A 643 -17.00 -49.71 5.16
CA GLY A 643 -17.32 -48.41 4.55
C GLY A 643 -16.34 -47.27 4.91
N GLU A 644 -16.55 -46.07 4.33
CA GLU A 644 -15.86 -44.84 4.76
C GLU A 644 -16.32 -44.47 6.19
N ALA A 645 -15.39 -44.44 7.16
CA ALA A 645 -15.70 -44.28 8.57
C ALA A 645 -14.61 -43.52 9.34
N ILE A 646 -14.92 -42.31 9.81
CA ILE A 646 -13.96 -41.46 10.52
C ILE A 646 -14.07 -41.70 12.03
N GLY A 647 -12.93 -42.00 12.66
CA GLY A 647 -12.79 -42.10 14.11
C GLY A 647 -12.31 -40.78 14.72
N PHE A 648 -13.05 -40.27 15.69
CA PHE A 648 -12.69 -39.09 16.49
C PHE A 648 -12.19 -39.52 17.87
N PHE A 649 -10.97 -39.10 18.24
CA PHE A 649 -10.24 -39.53 19.43
C PHE A 649 -10.06 -38.43 20.47
N GLY A 650 -10.62 -38.67 21.66
CA GLY A 650 -10.36 -37.85 22.85
C GLY A 650 -11.41 -36.79 23.13
N GLY A 651 -11.33 -36.21 24.33
CA GLY A 651 -12.26 -35.19 24.79
C GLY A 651 -12.04 -34.82 26.25
N MET A 652 -11.86 -33.52 26.52
CA MET A 652 -12.35 -32.96 27.78
C MET A 652 -13.82 -32.60 27.57
N ALA A 653 -14.70 -33.00 28.48
CA ALA A 653 -16.14 -32.77 28.40
C ALA A 653 -16.61 -31.95 29.61
N VAL A 654 -16.84 -30.65 29.40
CA VAL A 654 -17.26 -29.73 30.47
C VAL A 654 -18.78 -29.82 30.66
N LYS A 655 -19.24 -29.99 31.90
CA LYS A 655 -20.66 -30.06 32.26
C LYS A 655 -20.96 -29.13 33.44
N GLY A 656 -21.43 -27.93 33.15
CA GLY A 656 -21.55 -26.87 34.14
C GLY A 656 -20.16 -26.39 34.60
N VAL A 657 -19.95 -26.28 35.91
CA VAL A 657 -18.66 -25.81 36.49
C VAL A 657 -17.63 -26.94 36.65
N SER A 658 -17.99 -28.20 36.40
CA SER A 658 -17.10 -29.35 36.50
C SER A 658 -16.53 -29.78 35.15
N CYS A 659 -15.19 -29.89 35.09
CA CYS A 659 -14.44 -30.38 33.93
C CYS A 659 -14.14 -31.87 34.11
N ASN A 660 -14.88 -32.75 33.43
CA ASN A 660 -14.58 -34.17 33.40
C ASN A 660 -13.86 -34.52 32.09
N ALA A 661 -12.65 -35.08 32.17
CA ALA A 661 -11.99 -35.66 31.01
C ALA A 661 -12.59 -37.05 30.71
N TYR A 662 -12.95 -37.31 29.45
CA TYR A 662 -13.44 -38.60 28.99
C TYR A 662 -12.81 -38.95 27.64
N THR A 663 -11.90 -39.93 27.64
CA THR A 663 -11.34 -40.48 26.40
C THR A 663 -12.40 -41.29 25.67
N ASN A 664 -13.21 -40.59 24.89
CA ASN A 664 -14.25 -41.15 24.07
C ASN A 664 -13.73 -41.49 22.67
N PHE A 665 -14.28 -42.56 22.10
CA PHE A 665 -14.14 -42.86 20.68
C PHE A 665 -15.52 -42.82 20.03
N THR A 666 -15.65 -42.04 18.98
CA THR A 666 -16.91 -41.91 18.21
C THR A 666 -16.59 -42.08 16.73
N ILE A 667 -17.35 -42.92 16.04
CA ILE A 667 -17.19 -43.20 14.61
C ILE A 667 -18.34 -42.56 13.85
N PHE A 668 -18.04 -41.71 12.87
CA PHE A 668 -19.02 -41.25 11.89
C PHE A 668 -18.92 -42.10 10.61
N ASN A 669 -19.98 -42.80 10.26
CA ASN A 669 -20.06 -43.58 9.02
C ASN A 669 -20.61 -42.68 7.89
N LEU A 670 -19.82 -42.44 6.84
CA LEU A 670 -20.26 -41.52 5.77
C LEU A 670 -21.37 -42.10 4.88
N SER A 671 -21.44 -43.43 4.76
CA SER A 671 -22.41 -44.12 3.90
C SER A 671 -23.82 -44.13 4.49
N SER A 672 -23.97 -44.27 5.82
CA SER A 672 -25.26 -44.14 6.50
C SER A 672 -25.51 -42.76 7.11
N GLN A 673 -24.47 -41.94 7.25
CA GLN A 673 -24.44 -40.68 8.00
C GLN A 673 -24.78 -40.84 9.49
N GLU A 674 -24.56 -42.03 10.05
CA GLU A 674 -24.84 -42.35 11.46
C GLU A 674 -23.60 -42.26 12.34
N TRP A 675 -23.80 -41.80 13.57
CA TRP A 675 -22.80 -41.73 14.63
C TRP A 675 -22.86 -42.97 15.52
N ASN A 676 -21.77 -43.72 15.58
CA ASN A 676 -21.60 -44.89 16.44
C ASN A 676 -20.67 -44.53 17.62
N TYR A 677 -21.09 -44.81 18.85
CA TYR A 677 -20.39 -44.38 20.06
C TYR A 677 -19.87 -45.56 20.89
N PHE A 678 -18.63 -45.44 21.38
CA PHE A 678 -17.98 -46.44 22.23
C PHE A 678 -17.52 -45.80 23.55
N SER A 679 -18.18 -46.17 24.64
CA SER A 679 -17.75 -45.84 26.00
C SER A 679 -16.85 -46.95 26.56
N PRO A 680 -15.60 -46.69 26.94
CA PRO A 680 -14.87 -47.60 27.82
C PRO A 680 -15.58 -47.67 29.18
N GLN A 681 -15.60 -48.85 29.81
CA GLN A 681 -16.09 -48.99 31.19
C GLN A 681 -15.02 -48.52 32.20
N LYS A 682 -15.46 -48.29 33.44
CA LYS A 682 -14.74 -47.54 34.47
C LYS A 682 -13.42 -48.20 34.97
N ASN A 683 -12.45 -47.31 35.23
CA ASN A 683 -11.40 -47.33 36.27
C ASN A 683 -9.99 -47.86 35.95
N LEU A 684 -9.06 -47.37 36.79
CA LEU A 684 -7.69 -47.83 37.10
C LEU A 684 -6.55 -47.47 36.13
N LEU A 685 -6.10 -46.21 36.17
CA LEU A 685 -4.76 -45.81 36.67
C LEU A 685 -4.65 -44.27 36.79
N GLN A 686 -3.60 -43.77 37.45
CA GLN A 686 -3.37 -42.34 37.71
C GLN A 686 -2.06 -41.83 37.09
N ASN A 687 -2.04 -40.52 36.75
CA ASN A 687 -0.88 -39.61 36.66
C ASN A 687 -0.26 -39.19 35.31
N PHE A 688 -0.93 -39.32 34.14
CA PHE A 688 -0.48 -38.59 32.93
C PHE A 688 -1.60 -37.90 32.14
N TYR A 689 -1.30 -36.71 31.63
CA TYR A 689 -2.14 -35.90 30.73
C TYR A 689 -1.24 -35.06 29.82
N LEU A 690 -1.53 -35.02 28.52
CA LEU A 690 -0.84 -34.21 27.52
C LEU A 690 -1.87 -33.31 26.82
N SER A 691 -1.86 -32.02 27.15
CA SER A 691 -2.65 -31.02 26.40
C SER A 691 -1.92 -30.58 25.14
N ASP A 692 -2.66 -30.12 24.12
CA ASP A 692 -2.13 -29.44 22.94
C ASP A 692 -1.10 -30.25 22.12
N HIS A 693 -1.31 -31.57 22.07
CA HIS A 693 -0.63 -32.51 21.18
C HIS A 693 -1.38 -32.63 19.84
N THR A 694 -0.70 -33.10 18.80
CA THR A 694 -1.30 -33.43 17.50
C THR A 694 -0.89 -34.84 17.06
N ALA A 695 -1.69 -35.49 16.20
CA ALA A 695 -1.33 -36.80 15.66
C ALA A 695 -1.73 -36.99 14.19
N THR A 696 -0.99 -37.82 13.46
CA THR A 696 -1.23 -38.13 12.05
C THR A 696 -0.98 -39.61 11.74
N LEU A 697 -1.83 -40.20 10.89
CA LEU A 697 -1.71 -41.60 10.45
C LEU A 697 -0.89 -41.71 9.17
N ASN A 698 0.01 -42.70 9.12
CA ASN A 698 0.61 -43.19 7.89
C ASN A 698 -0.17 -44.42 7.37
N PRO A 699 -1.01 -44.28 6.32
CA PRO A 699 -1.81 -45.40 5.81
C PRO A 699 -0.98 -46.46 5.07
N LYS A 700 0.27 -46.17 4.68
CA LYS A 700 1.17 -47.15 4.04
C LYS A 700 1.82 -48.11 5.05
N SER A 701 2.04 -47.66 6.28
CA SER A 701 2.72 -48.45 7.33
C SER A 701 1.82 -48.80 8.52
N GLY A 702 0.61 -48.24 8.61
CA GLY A 702 -0.30 -48.44 9.74
C GLY A 702 0.21 -47.80 11.04
N LYS A 703 1.00 -46.71 10.94
CA LYS A 703 1.63 -46.06 12.10
C LYS A 703 0.99 -44.70 12.39
N ILE A 704 0.61 -44.46 13.65
CA ILE A 704 0.18 -43.14 14.12
C ILE A 704 1.38 -42.46 14.77
N TYR A 705 1.70 -41.25 14.32
CA TYR A 705 2.76 -40.40 14.84
C TYR A 705 2.11 -39.32 15.71
N TYR A 706 2.51 -39.24 16.99
CA TYR A 706 2.07 -38.26 17.98
C TYR A 706 3.23 -37.30 18.29
N LEU A 707 2.94 -35.99 18.34
CA LEU A 707 3.94 -34.97 18.63
C LEU A 707 3.42 -33.87 19.56
N GLY A 708 4.34 -33.36 20.39
CA GLY A 708 4.15 -32.18 21.23
C GLY A 708 3.28 -32.41 22.46
N GLY A 709 3.12 -31.33 23.21
CA GLY A 709 2.16 -31.20 24.30
C GLY A 709 2.74 -30.67 25.61
N HIS A 710 1.88 -30.10 26.44
CA HIS A 710 2.23 -29.55 27.75
C HIS A 710 2.03 -30.59 28.87
N ARG A 711 3.05 -30.81 29.71
CA ARG A 711 2.97 -31.69 30.90
C ARG A 711 2.44 -30.88 32.09
N TYR A 712 1.13 -30.90 32.33
CA TYR A 712 0.52 -30.21 33.48
C TYR A 712 0.75 -30.95 34.80
N SER A 713 1.42 -30.31 35.76
CA SER A 713 1.44 -30.74 37.16
C SER A 713 0.33 -30.03 37.95
N LYS A 714 -0.71 -30.80 38.32
CA LYS A 714 -1.95 -30.36 39.01
C LYS A 714 -2.79 -29.33 38.25
N ILE A 715 -3.93 -29.77 37.71
CA ILE A 715 -5.07 -28.88 37.48
C ILE A 715 -5.71 -28.60 38.85
N SER A 716 -5.65 -27.36 39.33
CA SER A 716 -6.30 -26.95 40.58
C SER A 716 -7.76 -26.55 40.34
N CYS A 717 -8.61 -27.52 40.02
CA CYS A 717 -10.03 -27.39 40.27
C CYS A 717 -10.26 -27.41 41.79
N ASN A 718 -11.05 -26.48 42.33
CA ASN A 718 -11.34 -26.46 43.76
C ASN A 718 -12.33 -27.59 44.14
N ASP A 719 -12.12 -28.09 45.36
CA ASP A 719 -12.94 -29.01 46.15
C ASP A 719 -13.09 -30.48 45.72
N SER A 720 -12.95 -31.34 46.74
CA SER A 720 -13.30 -32.77 46.80
C SER A 720 -12.63 -33.77 45.83
N THR A 721 -11.54 -34.37 46.32
CA THR A 721 -11.27 -35.83 46.38
C THR A 721 -11.43 -36.73 45.13
N ASP A 722 -10.36 -37.51 44.93
CA ASP A 722 -10.25 -38.78 44.18
C ASP A 722 -10.10 -38.78 42.64
N ASN A 723 -8.98 -39.41 42.24
CA ASN A 723 -8.64 -39.95 40.92
C ASN A 723 -8.48 -38.97 39.75
N GLY A 724 -7.22 -38.61 39.48
CA GLY A 724 -6.79 -38.25 38.12
C GLY A 724 -6.82 -39.49 37.22
N PHE A 725 -7.26 -39.34 35.97
CA PHE A 725 -7.45 -40.45 35.03
C PHE A 725 -6.30 -40.52 34.01
N ASP A 726 -5.71 -41.70 33.86
CA ASP A 726 -4.81 -42.05 32.75
C ASP A 726 -5.61 -42.36 31.46
N THR A 727 -5.03 -42.11 30.29
CA THR A 727 -5.71 -42.18 28.97
C THR A 727 -5.13 -43.29 28.09
N SER A 728 -4.95 -44.48 28.67
CA SER A 728 -4.00 -45.50 28.19
C SER A 728 -4.64 -46.81 27.70
N TYR A 729 -5.70 -46.74 26.90
CA TYR A 729 -6.32 -47.89 26.22
C TYR A 729 -5.97 -47.90 24.72
N VAL A 730 -5.76 -49.08 24.11
CA VAL A 730 -5.53 -49.19 22.65
C VAL A 730 -6.56 -50.11 22.01
N PHE A 731 -7.16 -49.64 20.91
CA PHE A 731 -8.14 -50.40 20.13
C PHE A 731 -7.42 -51.29 19.10
N ASP A 732 -7.59 -52.60 19.19
CA ASP A 732 -7.04 -53.55 18.22
C ASP A 732 -7.85 -53.47 16.92
N THR A 733 -7.33 -52.72 15.95
CA THR A 733 -7.94 -52.52 14.63
C THR A 733 -8.12 -53.80 13.79
N LYS A 734 -7.56 -54.94 14.20
CA LYS A 734 -7.76 -56.26 13.57
C LYS A 734 -8.86 -57.08 14.25
N LYS A 735 -9.06 -56.90 15.55
CA LYS A 735 -10.11 -57.61 16.34
C LYS A 735 -11.42 -56.81 16.44
N GLY A 736 -11.34 -55.47 16.48
CA GLY A 736 -12.48 -54.60 16.77
C GLY A 736 -12.79 -54.42 18.27
N GLU A 737 -11.80 -54.70 19.13
CA GLU A 737 -11.94 -54.73 20.60
C GLU A 737 -10.78 -53.97 21.27
N TRP A 738 -10.94 -53.63 22.55
CA TRP A 738 -9.92 -52.89 23.33
C TRP A 738 -8.95 -53.83 24.05
N ASP A 739 -7.66 -53.51 23.99
CA ASP A 739 -6.58 -54.21 24.70
C ASP A 739 -6.02 -53.32 25.82
N MET A 740 -5.75 -53.91 26.99
CA MET A 740 -5.45 -53.17 28.23
C MET A 740 -4.04 -53.42 28.81
N GLU A 741 -3.24 -54.33 28.24
CA GLU A 741 -1.90 -54.64 28.80
C GLU A 741 -0.76 -53.76 28.25
N ILE A 742 -1.04 -52.91 27.25
CA ILE A 742 -0.06 -52.44 26.27
C ILE A 742 0.65 -51.11 26.62
N LEU A 743 0.23 -50.40 27.67
CA LEU A 743 0.77 -49.07 28.01
C LEU A 743 1.40 -48.97 29.41
N LYS A 744 2.75 -48.94 29.44
CA LYS A 744 3.56 -48.45 30.57
C LYS A 744 4.83 -47.76 30.05
N VAL A 745 4.87 -46.42 30.06
CA VAL A 745 6.04 -45.63 29.61
C VAL A 745 6.20 -44.35 30.45
N GLY A 746 7.41 -44.09 30.97
CA GLY A 746 7.94 -42.70 31.00
C GLY A 746 7.97 -41.87 32.30
N GLY A 747 8.73 -42.31 33.31
CA GLY A 747 9.65 -41.42 34.06
C GLY A 747 9.10 -40.40 35.07
N GLU A 748 9.48 -40.58 36.34
CA GLU A 748 9.43 -39.57 37.40
C GLU A 748 10.48 -38.47 37.19
N THR A 749 10.08 -37.21 37.24
CA THR A 749 10.95 -36.03 37.43
C THR A 749 10.11 -34.87 37.96
N PRO A 750 10.49 -34.21 39.07
CA PRO A 750 9.81 -33.01 39.56
C PRO A 750 10.31 -31.74 38.84
N GLU A 751 9.47 -30.70 38.86
CA GLU A 751 9.85 -29.28 38.81
C GLU A 751 10.77 -28.81 37.67
N LEU A 752 10.26 -28.82 36.42
CA LEU A 752 10.45 -27.73 35.43
C LEU A 752 9.60 -27.95 34.17
N LEU A 753 9.22 -26.85 33.48
CA LEU A 753 8.55 -26.88 32.18
C LEU A 753 9.56 -27.15 31.06
N VAL A 754 9.74 -28.44 30.73
CA VAL A 754 10.58 -28.88 29.61
C VAL A 754 9.68 -29.51 28.54
N CYS A 755 9.72 -28.98 27.31
CA CYS A 755 9.10 -29.59 26.14
C CYS A 755 10.13 -30.50 25.45
N PRO A 756 10.05 -31.84 25.58
CA PRO A 756 11.02 -32.75 24.97
C PRO A 756 10.79 -32.85 23.46
N ASP A 757 11.86 -32.70 22.68
CA ASP A 757 11.83 -32.91 21.22
C ASP A 757 11.81 -34.41 20.91
N VAL A 758 10.63 -35.03 21.04
CA VAL A 758 10.42 -36.50 20.93
C VAL A 758 9.13 -36.81 20.17
N ILE A 759 9.22 -37.66 19.14
CA ILE A 759 8.05 -38.28 18.51
C ILE A 759 7.70 -39.57 19.25
N TYR A 760 6.40 -39.79 19.50
CA TYR A 760 5.86 -41.08 19.91
C TYR A 760 5.14 -41.72 18.72
N ILE A 761 5.41 -42.99 18.45
CA ILE A 761 4.91 -43.70 17.27
C ILE A 761 4.25 -45.00 17.72
N LEU A 762 2.96 -45.13 17.45
CA LEU A 762 2.19 -46.36 17.63
C LEU A 762 2.13 -47.10 16.30
N ASP A 763 2.63 -48.34 16.28
CA ASP A 763 2.45 -49.25 15.15
C ASP A 763 1.16 -50.08 15.36
N LEU A 764 0.12 -49.82 14.57
CA LEU A 764 -1.16 -50.54 14.64
C LEU A 764 -1.08 -51.98 14.11
N THR A 765 0.02 -52.34 13.43
CA THR A 765 0.22 -53.70 12.90
C THR A 765 0.79 -54.64 13.95
N THR A 766 1.64 -54.14 14.84
CA THR A 766 2.23 -54.90 15.98
C THR A 766 1.60 -54.54 17.33
N ASN A 767 0.82 -53.46 17.38
CA ASN A 767 0.30 -52.82 18.59
C ASN A 767 1.41 -52.43 19.59
N THR A 768 2.50 -51.83 19.09
CA THR A 768 3.66 -51.44 19.89
C THR A 768 3.97 -49.95 19.77
N TRP A 769 4.25 -49.31 20.90
CA TRP A 769 4.80 -47.96 20.97
C TRP A 769 6.32 -47.94 20.87
N THR A 770 6.85 -46.99 20.11
CA THR A 770 8.27 -46.62 20.08
C THR A 770 8.40 -45.10 20.15
N ASN A 771 9.43 -44.58 20.80
CA ASN A 771 9.76 -43.16 20.78
C ASN A 771 11.07 -42.89 20.02
N ALA A 772 11.24 -41.67 19.55
CA ALA A 772 12.43 -41.20 18.85
C ALA A 772 12.72 -39.74 19.24
N SER A 773 13.95 -39.47 19.71
CA SER A 773 14.43 -38.11 19.94
C SER A 773 14.71 -37.40 18.63
N MET A 774 14.44 -36.10 18.60
CA MET A 774 14.74 -35.18 17.51
C MET A 774 15.74 -34.12 18.00
N GLU A 775 16.57 -33.62 17.09
CA GLU A 775 17.31 -32.37 17.28
C GLU A 775 16.65 -31.30 16.40
N LEU A 776 16.09 -30.26 17.01
CA LEU A 776 15.41 -29.15 16.34
C LEU A 776 16.19 -27.84 16.53
N THR A 777 16.69 -27.27 15.43
CA THR A 777 17.57 -26.09 15.46
C THR A 777 16.94 -24.87 14.77
N GLY A 778 16.05 -24.17 15.50
CA GLY A 778 15.36 -22.98 14.99
C GLY A 778 14.32 -22.42 15.97
N ASN A 779 13.48 -21.49 15.52
CA ASN A 779 12.44 -20.82 16.29
C ASN A 779 11.10 -21.58 16.23
N PHE A 780 11.19 -22.90 16.17
CA PHE A 780 10.11 -23.80 15.76
C PHE A 780 8.99 -23.97 16.78
N PRO A 781 7.76 -24.26 16.32
CA PRO A 781 6.65 -24.56 17.22
C PRO A 781 6.83 -25.91 17.92
N ARG A 782 6.54 -25.95 19.22
CA ARG A 782 6.70 -27.11 20.12
C ARG A 782 5.37 -27.60 20.71
N TYR A 783 4.37 -26.72 20.82
CA TYR A 783 3.02 -27.05 21.28
C TYR A 783 1.96 -26.24 20.49
N GLN A 784 0.69 -26.67 20.54
CA GLN A 784 -0.41 -26.04 19.78
C GLN A 784 -0.15 -25.95 18.26
N HIS A 785 0.55 -26.92 17.71
CA HIS A 785 0.92 -27.01 16.29
C HIS A 785 0.06 -28.06 15.56
N SER A 786 -0.09 -27.91 14.24
CA SER A 786 -0.60 -29.00 13.40
C SER A 786 0.57 -29.78 12.81
N ALA A 787 0.44 -31.10 12.67
CA ALA A 787 1.41 -31.93 11.96
C ALA A 787 0.75 -32.68 10.80
N VAL A 788 1.36 -32.67 9.63
CA VAL A 788 0.81 -33.22 8.38
C VAL A 788 1.84 -34.14 7.72
N LEU A 789 1.52 -35.42 7.61
CA LEU A 789 2.40 -36.40 6.96
C LEU A 789 2.16 -36.47 5.45
N VAL A 790 3.22 -36.26 4.69
CA VAL A 790 3.26 -36.39 3.23
C VAL A 790 4.29 -37.47 2.88
N ASP A 791 3.80 -38.67 2.58
CA ASP A 791 4.58 -39.89 2.32
C ASP A 791 5.56 -40.27 3.45
N THR A 792 6.79 -39.75 3.44
CA THR A 792 7.80 -39.94 4.49
C THR A 792 8.29 -38.63 5.12
N THR A 793 7.69 -37.50 4.73
CA THR A 793 8.00 -36.16 5.24
C THR A 793 6.88 -35.69 6.16
N LEU A 794 7.18 -35.53 7.45
CA LEU A 794 6.27 -34.98 8.44
C LEU A 794 6.48 -33.46 8.51
N PHE A 795 5.48 -32.68 8.08
CA PHE A 795 5.49 -31.23 8.19
C PHE A 795 4.90 -30.78 9.52
N LEU A 796 5.57 -29.86 10.23
CA LEU A 796 5.06 -29.18 11.42
C LEU A 796 4.70 -27.73 11.06
N LEU A 797 3.50 -27.31 11.43
CA LEU A 797 2.86 -26.11 10.90
C LEU A 797 2.23 -25.29 12.03
N PHE A 798 2.71 -24.05 12.18
CA PHE A 798 2.22 -23.06 13.16
C PHE A 798 2.28 -23.57 14.61
N GLY A 799 1.71 -22.81 15.56
CA GLY A 799 1.80 -23.11 16.99
C GLY A 799 2.85 -22.26 17.71
N VAL A 800 3.23 -22.69 18.90
CA VAL A 800 3.96 -21.87 19.87
C VAL A 800 5.34 -22.48 20.17
N ASN A 801 6.38 -21.66 20.11
CA ASN A 801 7.77 -22.06 20.35
C ASN A 801 8.12 -22.20 21.84
N SER A 802 9.35 -22.62 22.15
CA SER A 802 9.88 -22.67 23.53
C SER A 802 9.87 -21.31 24.24
N SER A 803 10.00 -20.21 23.49
CA SER A 803 9.91 -18.83 23.98
C SER A 803 8.49 -18.32 24.21
N HIS A 804 7.47 -19.19 24.11
CA HIS A 804 6.05 -18.87 24.30
C HIS A 804 5.50 -17.82 23.30
N GLN A 805 6.09 -17.77 22.10
CA GLN A 805 5.68 -16.93 20.99
C GLN A 805 5.15 -17.78 19.83
N TYR A 806 4.20 -17.23 19.07
CA TYR A 806 3.70 -17.88 17.86
C TYR A 806 4.80 -17.97 16.81
N SER A 807 5.00 -19.16 16.24
CA SER A 807 5.98 -19.43 15.19
C SER A 807 5.30 -19.53 13.82
N ASP A 808 5.92 -18.86 12.85
CA ASP A 808 5.61 -18.99 11.42
C ASP A 808 6.47 -20.05 10.72
N GLU A 809 7.44 -20.65 11.41
CA GLU A 809 8.43 -21.55 10.79
C GLU A 809 7.84 -22.95 10.55
N MET A 810 7.68 -23.31 9.27
CA MET A 810 7.38 -24.69 8.86
C MET A 810 8.63 -25.56 8.98
N VAL A 811 8.53 -26.64 9.74
CA VAL A 811 9.56 -27.70 9.82
C VAL A 811 9.15 -28.85 8.91
N ALA A 812 10.09 -29.44 8.17
CA ALA A 812 9.89 -30.74 7.55
C ALA A 812 10.87 -31.75 8.16
N LEU A 813 10.36 -32.93 8.52
CA LEU A 813 11.12 -34.01 9.16
C LEU A 813 11.07 -35.25 8.28
N ASN A 814 12.22 -35.84 7.96
CA ASN A 814 12.24 -37.16 7.33
C ASN A 814 12.02 -38.24 8.39
N VAL A 815 10.91 -38.97 8.28
CA VAL A 815 10.52 -40.06 9.18
C VAL A 815 10.61 -41.45 8.52
N SER A 816 11.40 -41.59 7.43
CA SER A 816 11.65 -42.88 6.78
C SER A 816 12.50 -43.84 7.64
N ASP A 817 13.43 -43.29 8.45
CA ASP A 817 14.11 -44.03 9.51
C ASP A 817 13.76 -43.43 10.88
N ILE A 818 12.94 -44.16 11.63
CA ILE A 818 12.48 -43.78 12.98
C ILE A 818 13.66 -43.63 13.96
N LYS A 819 14.80 -44.29 13.72
CA LYS A 819 15.99 -44.19 14.59
C LYS A 819 16.89 -43.00 14.27
N ASN A 820 16.59 -42.25 13.21
CA ASN A 820 17.47 -41.20 12.66
C ASN A 820 16.61 -40.11 11.99
N ILE A 821 15.65 -39.58 12.73
CA ILE A 821 14.76 -38.51 12.26
C ILE A 821 15.58 -37.24 12.06
N LYS A 822 15.51 -36.65 10.88
CA LYS A 822 16.27 -35.45 10.52
C LYS A 822 15.35 -34.34 10.03
N GLN A 823 15.64 -33.12 10.48
CA GLN A 823 15.16 -31.90 9.84
C GLN A 823 15.64 -31.83 8.38
N ILE A 824 14.80 -31.29 7.52
CA ILE A 824 15.06 -31.01 6.12
C ILE A 824 14.88 -29.50 5.91
N ASP A 825 15.85 -28.80 5.34
CA ASP A 825 15.76 -27.35 5.14
C ASP A 825 15.22 -26.96 3.74
N ALA A 826 15.14 -27.93 2.82
CA ALA A 826 14.67 -27.76 1.44
C ALA A 826 13.75 -28.91 0.97
N TYR A 827 12.81 -28.61 0.07
CA TYR A 827 11.83 -29.56 -0.47
C TYR A 827 11.56 -29.29 -1.96
N PRO A 828 11.44 -30.31 -2.83
CA PRO A 828 11.60 -31.74 -2.54
C PRO A 828 13.06 -32.12 -2.27
N TYR A 829 13.28 -33.04 -1.33
CA TYR A 829 14.61 -33.51 -0.97
C TYR A 829 15.18 -34.46 -2.04
N PRO A 830 16.36 -34.20 -2.62
CA PRO A 830 16.95 -35.07 -3.63
C PRO A 830 17.39 -36.42 -3.04
N LEU A 831 17.14 -37.52 -3.78
CA LEU A 831 17.60 -38.84 -3.38
C LEU A 831 19.14 -38.93 -3.40
N PRO A 832 19.80 -39.66 -2.48
CA PRO A 832 21.26 -39.62 -2.35
C PRO A 832 22.00 -40.16 -3.58
N VAL A 833 22.85 -39.32 -4.18
CA VAL A 833 23.83 -39.71 -5.22
C VAL A 833 25.24 -39.62 -4.63
N ILE A 834 26.12 -40.53 -5.04
CA ILE A 834 27.37 -40.84 -4.33
C ILE A 834 28.55 -39.98 -4.84
N SER A 835 29.10 -39.16 -3.93
CA SER A 835 30.47 -38.59 -3.85
C SER A 835 31.17 -38.03 -5.10
N ASN A 836 31.79 -36.84 -4.98
CA ASN A 836 33.26 -36.75 -4.84
C ASN A 836 33.78 -35.37 -4.40
N ASN A 837 35.07 -35.35 -4.01
CA ASN A 837 35.87 -34.21 -3.52
C ASN A 837 35.98 -33.07 -4.58
N SER A 838 36.40 -31.82 -4.30
CA SER A 838 37.56 -31.41 -3.47
C SER A 838 37.75 -29.88 -3.27
N SER A 839 38.26 -29.48 -2.09
CA SER A 839 39.31 -28.46 -1.79
C SER A 839 39.30 -26.99 -2.31
N SER A 840 39.34 -26.03 -1.36
CA SER A 840 40.33 -24.89 -1.20
C SER A 840 40.46 -23.76 -2.28
N THR A 841 40.81 -22.48 -2.02
CA THR A 841 41.13 -21.64 -0.81
C THR A 841 41.28 -20.13 -1.19
N THR A 842 41.18 -19.19 -0.20
CA THR A 842 41.84 -17.83 -0.09
C THR A 842 41.65 -16.76 -1.23
N SER A 843 41.23 -15.50 -1.02
CA SER A 843 41.81 -14.33 -0.27
C SER A 843 43.09 -13.71 -0.93
N SER A 844 43.43 -12.40 -0.91
CA SER A 844 42.81 -11.13 -0.42
C SER A 844 43.68 -9.87 -0.74
N SER A 845 43.08 -8.66 -0.86
CA SER A 845 43.71 -7.29 -0.70
C SER A 845 44.82 -6.85 -1.72
N THR A 846 45.37 -5.61 -1.83
CA THR A 846 45.40 -4.31 -1.08
C THR A 846 45.51 -3.04 -2.00
N ASN A 847 45.25 -1.85 -1.43
CA ASN A 847 45.56 -0.45 -1.93
C ASN A 847 47.03 -0.01 -1.61
N PRO A 848 47.52 1.28 -1.75
CA PRO A 848 46.97 2.59 -2.22
C PRO A 848 47.77 3.17 -3.45
N THR A 849 48.12 4.45 -3.75
CA THR A 849 48.21 5.84 -3.15
C THR A 849 48.44 6.85 -4.34
N ASP A 850 48.53 8.21 -4.35
CA ASP A 850 48.40 9.40 -3.45
C ASP A 850 48.29 10.70 -4.32
N GLY A 851 48.14 11.93 -3.76
CA GLY A 851 48.48 13.21 -4.47
C GLY A 851 47.65 14.49 -4.15
N SER A 852 48.29 15.68 -4.13
CA SER A 852 47.67 17.03 -3.93
C SER A 852 48.28 18.12 -4.88
N ILE A 853 47.72 19.34 -5.10
CA ILE A 853 48.02 20.60 -4.34
C ILE A 853 47.24 21.86 -4.89
N THR A 854 46.89 22.78 -3.96
CA THR A 854 46.42 24.21 -3.93
C THR A 854 46.13 25.17 -5.15
N SER A 855 44.93 25.80 -5.09
CA SER A 855 44.56 27.27 -5.02
C SER A 855 45.00 28.41 -5.98
N GLY A 856 44.08 29.40 -6.16
CA GLY A 856 44.28 30.78 -6.68
C GLY A 856 42.95 31.58 -6.82
N GLY A 857 42.93 32.93 -6.83
CA GLY A 857 41.66 33.70 -7.08
C GLY A 857 41.64 35.23 -6.80
N LYS A 858 40.44 35.86 -6.96
CA LYS A 858 40.06 37.31 -6.80
C LYS A 858 40.62 38.28 -7.88
N ALA A 859 39.98 39.40 -8.29
CA ALA A 859 38.59 39.93 -8.18
C ALA A 859 38.40 41.13 -9.18
N GLY A 860 37.18 41.68 -9.35
CA GLY A 860 36.92 42.92 -10.13
C GLY A 860 35.45 43.39 -10.16
N ILE A 861 35.19 44.71 -10.25
CA ILE A 861 33.84 45.36 -10.20
C ILE A 861 33.84 46.66 -11.04
N ALA A 862 32.82 46.92 -11.89
CA ALA A 862 32.26 48.25 -12.22
C ALA A 862 31.06 48.22 -13.23
N VAL A 863 30.00 49.00 -12.95
CA VAL A 863 29.10 49.85 -13.82
C VAL A 863 28.79 49.43 -15.29
N GLY A 864 27.58 49.56 -15.87
CA GLY A 864 26.26 50.01 -15.36
C GLY A 864 25.36 50.68 -16.44
N SER A 865 24.03 50.52 -16.32
CA SER A 865 22.93 51.33 -16.90
C SER A 865 22.78 51.53 -18.43
N VAL A 866 21.87 50.77 -19.07
CA VAL A 866 21.23 51.13 -20.37
C VAL A 866 19.73 50.76 -20.45
N ILE A 867 19.28 49.66 -19.84
CA ILE A 867 17.96 49.05 -20.10
C ILE A 867 16.80 49.75 -19.35
N GLY A 868 16.53 51.01 -19.71
CA GLY A 868 15.37 51.78 -19.20
C GLY A 868 14.22 51.97 -20.20
N VAL A 869 14.47 51.76 -21.50
CA VAL A 869 13.54 52.18 -22.58
C VAL A 869 12.61 51.06 -23.05
N ALA A 870 13.05 49.80 -23.04
CA ALA A 870 12.28 48.66 -23.56
C ALA A 870 10.98 48.39 -22.78
N THR A 871 11.02 48.53 -21.45
CA THR A 871 9.91 48.19 -20.55
C THR A 871 8.64 48.99 -20.81
N ILE A 872 8.78 50.26 -21.24
CA ILE A 872 7.65 51.17 -21.48
C ILE A 872 6.85 50.74 -22.72
N ALA A 873 7.52 50.22 -23.75
CA ALA A 873 6.86 49.75 -24.98
C ALA A 873 5.99 48.50 -24.73
N ALA A 874 6.48 47.56 -23.91
CA ALA A 874 5.75 46.34 -23.57
C ALA A 874 4.44 46.64 -22.80
N VAL A 875 4.49 47.55 -21.82
CA VAL A 875 3.31 47.97 -21.03
C VAL A 875 2.27 48.66 -21.92
N ALA A 876 2.68 49.54 -22.84
CA ALA A 876 1.78 50.19 -23.78
C ALA A 876 1.05 49.17 -24.69
N PHE A 877 1.75 48.16 -25.19
CA PHE A 877 1.18 47.10 -26.03
C PHE A 877 0.17 46.22 -25.28
N TYR A 878 0.48 45.87 -24.02
CA TYR A 878 -0.42 45.12 -23.14
C TYR A 878 -1.73 45.88 -22.87
N VAL A 879 -1.66 47.17 -22.53
CA VAL A 879 -2.84 48.02 -22.27
C VAL A 879 -3.70 48.19 -23.51
N TYR A 880 -3.09 48.35 -24.70
CA TYR A 880 -3.81 48.41 -25.97
C TYR A 880 -4.62 47.13 -26.25
N ARG A 881 -4.00 45.95 -26.09
CA ARG A 881 -4.67 44.66 -26.31
C ARG A 881 -5.81 44.42 -25.30
N ARG A 882 -5.65 44.84 -24.04
CA ARG A 882 -6.69 44.75 -23.01
C ARG A 882 -7.90 45.66 -23.29
N ARG A 883 -7.69 46.88 -23.81
CA ARG A 883 -8.80 47.75 -24.26
C ARG A 883 -9.56 47.15 -25.45
N LYS A 884 -8.86 46.54 -26.41
CA LYS A 884 -9.54 45.89 -27.55
C LYS A 884 -10.42 44.69 -27.13
N ARG A 885 -10.06 43.95 -26.07
CA ARG A 885 -10.92 42.91 -25.48
C ARG A 885 -12.24 43.48 -24.93
N LEU A 886 -12.21 44.62 -24.24
CA LEU A 886 -13.41 45.24 -23.66
C LEU A 886 -14.40 45.73 -24.72
N ASN A 887 -13.92 46.38 -25.79
CA ASN A 887 -14.78 46.82 -26.89
C ASN A 887 -15.46 45.63 -27.61
N LEU A 888 -14.73 44.51 -27.81
CA LEU A 888 -15.30 43.31 -28.43
C LEU A 888 -16.40 42.64 -27.59
N GLN A 889 -16.43 42.86 -26.27
CA GLN A 889 -17.55 42.42 -25.42
C GLN A 889 -18.78 43.36 -25.50
N GLN A 890 -18.66 44.55 -26.07
CA GLN A 890 -19.77 45.48 -26.31
C GLN A 890 -20.37 45.38 -27.71
N GLU A 891 -19.66 44.81 -28.69
CA GLU A 891 -20.18 44.60 -30.05
C GLU A 891 -21.09 43.35 -30.12
N ASP A 892 -20.83 42.31 -29.30
CA ASP A 892 -21.64 41.08 -29.22
C ASP A 892 -22.99 41.26 -28.47
N THR A 893 -23.30 42.47 -27.99
CA THR A 893 -24.54 42.78 -27.24
C THR A 893 -25.65 43.46 -28.07
N GLN A 894 -25.46 43.67 -29.38
CA GLN A 894 -26.48 44.27 -30.26
C GLN A 894 -27.47 43.26 -30.89
N SER A 895 -27.95 42.27 -30.13
CA SER A 895 -29.17 41.55 -30.49
C SER A 895 -29.91 40.93 -29.30
N HIS A 896 -30.51 41.76 -28.44
CA HIS A 896 -31.84 41.55 -27.82
C HIS A 896 -32.18 42.80 -26.96
N GLN A 897 -33.43 43.29 -27.05
CA GLN A 897 -33.97 44.38 -26.22
C GLN A 897 -35.22 43.88 -25.49
N LEU A 898 -35.51 44.50 -24.33
CA LEU A 898 -36.61 44.21 -23.40
C LEU A 898 -36.37 42.90 -22.60
N VAL A 899 -36.47 42.87 -21.26
CA VAL A 899 -36.86 43.87 -20.26
C VAL A 899 -35.86 43.84 -19.08
N ASP A 900 -35.58 45.00 -18.46
CA ASP A 900 -34.89 45.05 -17.17
C ASP A 900 -35.85 44.66 -16.03
N GLU A 901 -35.64 43.49 -15.42
CA GLU A 901 -36.22 43.14 -14.11
C GLU A 901 -35.10 42.79 -13.13
N GLU A 902 -35.03 43.52 -12.01
CA GLU A 902 -34.13 43.16 -10.90
C GLU A 902 -34.60 41.86 -10.26
N ILE A 903 -33.76 40.80 -10.32
CA ILE A 903 -34.08 39.50 -9.72
C ILE A 903 -33.98 39.60 -8.19
N TYR A 904 -35.05 40.08 -7.56
CA TYR A 904 -35.20 40.10 -6.11
C TYR A 904 -35.43 38.67 -5.59
N VAL A 905 -34.49 38.15 -4.81
CA VAL A 905 -34.63 36.81 -4.19
C VAL A 905 -35.47 36.92 -2.93
N ASP A 906 -36.72 36.51 -3.05
CA ASP A 906 -37.69 36.39 -1.96
C ASP A 906 -37.34 35.17 -1.06
N TRP A 907 -36.48 35.42 -0.08
CA TRP A 907 -36.00 34.39 0.86
C TRP A 907 -37.10 33.89 1.81
N ASP A 908 -38.05 34.74 2.20
CA ASP A 908 -39.16 34.37 3.08
C ASP A 908 -40.07 33.34 2.39
N LYS A 909 -40.32 33.51 1.08
CA LYS A 909 -41.05 32.54 0.27
C LYS A 909 -40.30 31.23 0.12
N ILE A 910 -38.97 31.25 -0.04
CA ILE A 910 -38.14 30.03 -0.06
C ILE A 910 -38.21 29.31 1.30
N GLU A 911 -38.13 30.02 2.42
CA GLU A 911 -38.25 29.39 3.75
C GLU A 911 -39.67 28.84 4.00
N SER A 912 -40.71 29.52 3.52
CA SER A 912 -42.09 29.01 3.61
C SER A 912 -42.26 27.68 2.87
N GLN A 913 -41.71 27.56 1.66
CA GLN A 913 -41.74 26.33 0.87
C GLN A 913 -40.88 25.22 1.49
N TYR A 914 -39.80 25.56 2.19
CA TYR A 914 -38.99 24.57 2.92
C TYR A 914 -39.70 23.99 4.14
N ARG A 915 -40.68 24.71 4.72
CA ARG A 915 -41.48 24.27 5.87
C ARG A 915 -42.69 23.42 5.49
N GLU A 916 -43.18 23.46 4.26
CA GLU A 916 -44.28 22.60 3.78
C GLU A 916 -43.84 21.19 3.37
N ILE A 917 -42.53 20.91 3.23
CA ILE A 917 -42.01 19.63 2.73
C ILE A 917 -41.38 18.77 3.85
N GLN A 918 -42.11 18.55 4.95
CA GLN A 918 -41.90 17.36 5.80
C GLN A 918 -43.21 16.79 6.38
N LEU A 919 -43.55 15.58 5.92
CA LEU A 919 -44.43 14.57 6.54
C LEU A 919 -45.93 14.93 6.66
N PRO A 920 -46.82 14.01 6.26
CA PRO A 920 -47.03 12.75 7.00
C PRO A 920 -46.63 11.50 6.17
N THR A 921 -46.52 10.28 6.73
CA THR A 921 -47.09 9.79 7.99
C THR A 921 -46.14 8.83 8.71
N LEU A 922 -45.93 9.03 10.02
CA LEU A 922 -45.47 7.99 10.95
C LEU A 922 -46.56 7.83 12.02
N GLN A 923 -47.27 6.70 12.02
CA GLN A 923 -48.33 6.39 12.99
C GLN A 923 -48.20 4.98 13.58
N SER A 924 -47.21 4.80 14.45
CA SER A 924 -47.17 3.80 15.54
C SER A 924 -45.87 3.98 16.33
N LEU A 925 -45.81 4.04 17.66
CA LEU A 925 -46.87 4.04 18.68
C LEU A 925 -46.72 5.24 19.63
N SER A 926 -47.81 5.61 20.30
CA SER A 926 -47.83 6.62 21.36
C SER A 926 -47.78 5.99 22.75
N SER A 927 -46.87 6.46 23.60
CA SER A 927 -47.05 6.39 25.06
C SER A 927 -46.18 7.41 25.80
N HIS A 928 -46.84 8.43 26.36
CA HIS A 928 -46.59 9.09 27.67
C HIS A 928 -45.13 9.27 28.18
N ALA A 929 -44.68 10.45 28.63
CA ALA A 929 -45.41 11.69 28.95
C ALA A 929 -44.55 12.95 28.80
N SER A 930 -45.24 14.10 28.76
CA SER A 930 -44.67 15.46 28.63
C SER A 930 -44.04 15.98 29.92
N LEU A 931 -43.11 16.94 29.78
CA LEU A 931 -43.14 18.20 30.56
C LEU A 931 -42.24 19.26 29.91
N GLU A 932 -42.69 20.51 29.94
CA GLU A 932 -42.10 21.67 29.26
C GLU A 932 -41.33 22.57 30.23
N LEU A 933 -40.39 23.39 29.73
CA LEU A 933 -40.15 24.74 30.25
C LEU A 933 -39.79 25.71 29.08
N PRO A 934 -40.05 27.03 29.20
CA PRO A 934 -40.42 27.84 28.04
C PRO A 934 -39.37 28.88 27.59
N ARG A 935 -39.63 29.51 26.43
CA ARG A 935 -39.02 30.77 26.00
C ARG A 935 -39.92 31.96 26.35
N ILE A 936 -39.32 33.09 26.71
CA ILE A 936 -39.95 34.43 26.66
C ILE A 936 -38.94 35.40 26.00
N THR A 937 -39.44 36.34 25.21
CA THR A 937 -38.69 37.31 24.40
C THR A 937 -38.45 38.64 25.14
N PRO A 938 -37.49 39.48 24.70
CA PRO A 938 -37.13 40.71 25.40
C PRO A 938 -37.98 41.92 25.00
N ASP A 939 -38.14 42.88 25.92
CA ASP A 939 -38.17 44.33 25.63
C ASP A 939 -38.07 45.15 26.92
N GLU A 940 -37.52 46.38 26.82
CA GLU A 940 -37.63 47.52 27.77
C GLU A 940 -37.14 47.38 29.25
N VAL A 941 -36.78 48.45 30.00
CA VAL A 941 -35.99 49.67 29.72
C VAL A 941 -35.54 50.32 31.06
N THR A 942 -34.53 51.21 31.05
CA THR A 942 -34.07 52.12 32.16
C THR A 942 -33.60 51.56 33.53
N ASP A 943 -32.29 51.71 33.79
CA ASP A 943 -31.67 52.63 34.77
C ASP A 943 -32.03 52.60 36.30
N VAL A 944 -31.27 53.39 37.08
CA VAL A 944 -31.39 53.74 38.52
C VAL A 944 -30.81 52.75 39.55
N SER A 945 -29.52 52.98 39.86
CA SER A 945 -28.95 52.69 41.21
C SER A 945 -29.32 53.84 42.19
N PRO A 946 -29.32 53.68 43.55
CA PRO A 946 -28.04 53.50 44.27
C PRO A 946 -28.05 52.85 45.71
N LYS A 947 -26.83 52.60 46.24
CA LYS A 947 -26.41 52.55 47.68
C LYS A 947 -27.00 51.51 48.65
N PHE A 948 -26.14 50.59 49.10
CA PHE A 948 -25.55 50.49 50.48
C PHE A 948 -24.45 49.39 50.43
N GLN A 949 -23.14 49.69 50.54
CA GLN A 949 -22.31 49.74 51.77
C GLN A 949 -22.49 48.55 52.75
N GLN A 950 -21.44 47.90 53.29
CA GLN A 950 -20.01 48.32 53.41
C GLN A 950 -19.03 47.13 53.69
N LYS A 951 -17.73 47.34 53.40
CA LYS A 951 -16.50 46.59 53.85
C LYS A 951 -16.29 45.15 53.31
N SER A 952 -15.07 44.61 53.12
CA SER A 952 -13.67 45.11 52.91
C SER A 952 -12.75 43.87 52.75
N LYS A 953 -11.59 43.82 52.08
CA LYS A 953 -10.66 44.78 51.42
C LYS A 953 -10.40 44.32 49.95
N LEU A 954 -9.67 44.98 49.03
CA LEU A 954 -8.72 46.11 48.98
C LEU A 954 -7.20 45.85 49.23
N SER A 955 -6.50 45.49 48.15
CA SER A 955 -5.12 45.93 47.78
C SER A 955 -4.93 45.65 46.28
N GLN A 956 -5.13 46.63 45.40
CA GLN A 956 -4.11 47.57 44.90
C GLN A 956 -3.01 46.86 44.06
N THR A 957 -3.05 46.85 42.71
CA THR A 957 -2.93 47.94 41.66
C THR A 957 -1.50 47.99 41.08
N PRO A 958 -1.24 48.52 39.86
CA PRO A 958 -0.62 47.72 38.79
C PRO A 958 0.78 48.22 38.39
N ASP A 959 1.42 47.60 37.38
CA ASP A 959 1.97 48.33 36.21
C ASP A 959 2.62 47.42 35.14
N VAL A 960 2.66 47.96 33.90
CA VAL A 960 3.74 47.88 32.87
C VAL A 960 4.27 46.51 32.36
N ASN A 961 4.24 46.36 31.02
CA ASN A 961 5.04 45.50 30.09
C ASN A 961 5.30 44.01 30.46
N ASP A 962 5.13 43.03 29.58
CA ASP A 962 5.50 42.94 28.15
C ASP A 962 4.41 42.27 27.27
#